data_AF-A0A023D0H0-F1
#
_entry.id   AF-A0A023D0H0-F1
#
_cell.length_a   1.000
_cell.length_b   1.000
_cell.length_c   1.000
_cell.angle_alpha   90.00
_cell.angle_beta   90.00
_cell.angle_gamma   90.00
#
_symmetry.space_group_name_H-M   'P 1'
#
loop_
_entity.id
_entity.type
_entity.pdbx_description
1 polymer ?
#
loop_
_entity_poly.entity_id
_entity_poly.type
_entity_poly.pdbx_seq_one_letter_code
_entity_poly.pdbx_strand_id
1 'polypeptide(L)'
;MAVIYNTNYTHNPNSYLTLGIERAARRIFGADQIVVADNMTLAAIAASGEHNTLICIDGQRLKTQLMRRIRPAFRTMILWTFEDPFMRDFNVDNSSLFDFVFTNDPSCAEYYKGKGFYLPLAASRSIHERKIKATDDLDYDIFFAGTMWPNRVRTLRHVIAAFPEARLKLICPGNDYLPPLPADLAALAIQRPVSHEAFIDFANASAVTLTMFRDYASHGDVSQATAPGPRFYELALAGTAQVVEAPETMAATFFEDVTGAVLTRDIDGVVEAIGRFLSDRTARRKAAQSAQKAVLDRHLYENRLKQMAEVTGADFGRHVPGTAIAPRRRRLRVLMCTHSTIHEQAWGGVEVYQQTLCTLLGRDIEFFYWLRRGTHCRLTTAGGQELERYDVPEIGWMDAMCDDAEEMAFSNAISLYAIDIVHIQHLGHHALSLPIIAKACGTGVMFSAHDFWLVSARYNLLNHELRYVEEDVKWVLSSDVVLRAAENADYGSEQTRRAFIARMLRSVDTILFGTRHSQALIHEIYPGLESRRSLVLGIPSPENTVPVIPKPYVPLGEQPLRVAIVGNFLRTKGADTVLSLIDLAHPDHFEFHIFGYVHPEYDPVLSAQQRSNVKVYGRYTAGDIETLKIADVALNLSIWPETYCISLSEAWQNGLIPIVSDIGALGDRVTDGVDGFKVPVGSPAAVLERLELLRASETMRARMMANIGPHLWCDAKMYGAALQDAYRAIAPVRELGVAEMSIDAGQVHLLPHATWRHQAPPRHIFDPPTTRDLAVEMPEPVQNWVSIQGGECYIDEVSGFVLSADSVDKDFVASPSLRLRGWFFVPGVTTSGSLYVVLIGAAEASPVFIEAVRESRPDICSIFPDAPRRAGFSVEVALRGKWSEGAYRIGLVNVVNAAGAFTLTPVSISVDGGQIVAVARRGASNGQILADFNRIAHEDGVLRGVKLSGFPQAESLRLKDAQAAAYFIDDLGRPAGEDEAGDPGALYIRGWFFLPGADAAGTMYAVLVSETGEEAVVFGLHRDIREDVAKTQAGAPLMGGFSGWLMLRQGFARPLDGVYRICLANIIGQDVALRALNNTVEIADGLLRAIHFSDDAAALGCAEANAVRHLVPEIVPA
;
A
#
# COMPACT_ATOMS: atom_id res chain seq x y z
N MET A 1 16.29 -12.30 22.46
CA MET A 1 16.37 -11.80 21.11
C MET A 1 15.08 -11.04 21.05
N ALA A 2 15.10 -9.76 20.74
CA ALA A 2 13.85 -9.01 20.62
C ALA A 2 13.39 -9.04 19.17
N VAL A 3 12.12 -9.33 19.00
CA VAL A 3 11.46 -9.21 17.70
C VAL A 3 10.98 -7.77 17.59
N ILE A 4 11.36 -7.07 16.52
CA ILE A 4 10.79 -5.78 16.16
C ILE A 4 9.76 -6.03 15.06
N TYR A 5 8.52 -5.61 15.29
CA TYR A 5 7.45 -5.74 14.32
C TYR A 5 6.84 -4.37 14.05
N ASN A 6 6.93 -3.89 12.81
CA ASN A 6 6.24 -2.67 12.43
C ASN A 6 4.79 -3.02 12.08
N THR A 7 3.85 -2.48 12.83
CA THR A 7 2.42 -2.78 12.63
C THR A 7 1.90 -2.16 11.33
N ASN A 8 2.58 -1.17 10.77
CA ASN A 8 2.29 -0.56 9.48
C ASN A 8 3.08 -1.27 8.37
N TYR A 9 2.55 -2.43 7.96
CA TYR A 9 3.19 -3.40 7.08
C TYR A 9 2.94 -3.14 5.57
N THR A 10 2.06 -2.19 5.22
CA THR A 10 1.73 -1.80 3.83
C THR A 10 2.45 -0.50 3.47
N HIS A 11 3.10 -0.41 2.29
CA HIS A 11 3.75 0.80 1.73
C HIS A 11 3.99 1.94 2.75
N ASN A 12 4.93 1.72 3.67
CA ASN A 12 5.19 2.66 4.75
C ASN A 12 6.29 3.67 4.33
N PRO A 13 5.95 4.95 4.05
CA PRO A 13 6.95 5.95 3.70
C PRO A 13 7.94 6.22 4.85
N ASN A 14 7.58 5.82 6.08
CA ASN A 14 8.40 5.92 7.28
C ASN A 14 9.11 4.61 7.64
N SER A 15 9.27 3.67 6.69
CA SER A 15 10.01 2.41 6.90
C SER A 15 11.46 2.62 7.38
N TYR A 16 12.05 3.78 7.11
CA TYR A 16 13.36 4.17 7.63
C TYR A 16 13.42 4.27 9.16
N LEU A 17 12.29 4.55 9.85
CA LEU A 17 12.21 4.54 11.31
C LEU A 17 12.45 3.13 11.85
N THR A 18 11.85 2.11 11.21
CA THR A 18 12.12 0.69 11.53
C THR A 18 13.60 0.37 11.39
N LEU A 19 14.23 0.80 10.30
CA LEU A 19 15.66 0.60 10.06
C LEU A 19 16.53 1.34 11.10
N GLY A 20 16.13 2.55 11.50
CA GLY A 20 16.80 3.34 12.53
C GLY A 20 16.78 2.62 13.89
N ILE A 21 15.59 2.14 14.29
CA ILE A 21 15.39 1.39 15.53
C ILE A 21 16.12 0.05 15.49
N GLU A 22 16.01 -0.70 14.40
CA GLU A 22 16.71 -1.98 14.22
C GLU A 22 18.23 -1.81 14.37
N ARG A 23 18.83 -0.85 13.66
CA ARG A 23 20.28 -0.60 13.71
C ARG A 23 20.74 -0.20 15.10
N ALA A 24 19.96 0.63 15.80
CA ALA A 24 20.23 1.00 17.19
C ALA A 24 20.11 -0.22 18.13
N ALA A 25 19.09 -1.05 17.94
CA ALA A 25 18.88 -2.27 18.73
C ALA A 25 20.03 -3.26 18.52
N ARG A 26 20.46 -3.51 17.29
CA ARG A 26 21.62 -4.37 16.98
C ARG A 26 22.91 -3.85 17.61
N ARG A 27 23.08 -2.53 17.70
CA ARG A 27 24.26 -1.89 18.32
C ARG A 27 24.28 -2.04 19.85
N ILE A 28 23.12 -1.96 20.50
CA ILE A 28 23.03 -2.03 21.97
C ILE A 28 22.96 -3.48 22.46
N PHE A 29 22.12 -4.29 21.82
CA PHE A 29 21.79 -5.63 22.29
C PHE A 29 22.62 -6.72 21.59
N GLY A 30 23.16 -6.45 20.40
CA GLY A 30 23.91 -7.42 19.59
C GLY A 30 23.19 -7.77 18.28
N ALA A 31 23.95 -7.99 17.20
CA ALA A 31 23.38 -8.20 15.87
C ALA A 31 22.58 -9.50 15.76
N ASP A 32 23.05 -10.58 16.36
CA ASP A 32 22.37 -11.88 16.43
C ASP A 32 21.20 -11.91 17.43
N GLN A 33 21.00 -10.81 18.17
CA GLN A 33 19.98 -10.67 19.21
C GLN A 33 18.71 -9.96 18.72
N ILE A 34 18.67 -9.44 17.49
CA ILE A 34 17.52 -8.69 16.98
C ILE A 34 17.08 -9.22 15.63
N VAL A 35 15.77 -9.41 15.47
CA VAL A 35 15.13 -9.73 14.19
C VAL A 35 14.00 -8.75 13.93
N VAL A 36 13.87 -8.31 12.68
CA VAL A 36 12.71 -7.57 12.21
C VAL A 36 11.74 -8.58 11.62
N ALA A 37 10.54 -8.62 12.16
CA ALA A 37 9.46 -9.47 11.69
C ALA A 37 8.42 -8.65 10.92
N ASP A 38 7.65 -9.38 10.12
CA ASP A 38 6.52 -8.89 9.36
C ASP A 38 5.33 -9.86 9.54
N ASN A 39 4.23 -9.62 8.82
CA ASN A 39 3.05 -10.49 8.94
C ASN A 39 3.30 -11.94 8.47
N MET A 40 4.28 -12.14 7.58
CA MET A 40 4.65 -13.46 7.07
C MET A 40 5.47 -14.25 8.10
N THR A 41 6.30 -13.57 8.90
CA THR A 41 7.35 -14.19 9.72
C THR A 41 7.09 -14.17 11.21
N LEU A 42 6.28 -13.22 11.71
CA LEU A 42 6.12 -12.98 13.15
C LEU A 42 5.62 -14.20 13.92
N ALA A 43 4.58 -14.88 13.45
CA ALA A 43 4.05 -16.05 14.15
C ALA A 43 5.02 -17.24 14.13
N ALA A 44 5.78 -17.43 13.04
CA ALA A 44 6.79 -18.47 12.95
C ALA A 44 7.96 -18.21 13.92
N ILE A 45 8.36 -16.94 14.08
CA ILE A 45 9.36 -16.52 15.07
C ILE A 45 8.82 -16.71 16.50
N ALA A 46 7.55 -16.39 16.73
CA ALA A 46 6.89 -16.64 18.02
C ALA A 46 6.88 -18.15 18.34
N ALA A 47 6.54 -18.99 17.36
CA ALA A 47 6.50 -20.44 17.49
C ALA A 47 7.88 -21.07 17.79
N SER A 48 8.98 -20.47 17.30
CA SER A 48 10.33 -21.01 17.53
C SER A 48 10.80 -20.90 18.99
N GLY A 49 10.25 -19.95 19.75
CA GLY A 49 10.56 -19.76 21.16
C GLY A 49 11.95 -19.20 21.46
N GLU A 50 12.68 -18.73 20.44
CA GLU A 50 14.03 -18.13 20.59
C GLU A 50 14.01 -16.74 21.26
N HIS A 51 12.82 -16.14 21.35
CA HIS A 51 12.59 -14.76 21.75
C HIS A 51 11.56 -14.68 22.88
N ASN A 52 11.83 -13.86 23.89
CA ASN A 52 10.89 -13.60 24.99
C ASN A 52 10.21 -12.23 24.89
N THR A 53 10.74 -11.33 24.05
CA THR A 53 10.27 -9.94 23.95
C THR A 53 9.92 -9.57 22.51
N LEU A 54 8.76 -8.95 22.34
CA LEU A 54 8.28 -8.37 21.09
C LEU A 54 8.07 -6.86 21.27
N ILE A 55 8.64 -6.07 20.38
CA ILE A 55 8.43 -4.63 20.25
C ILE A 55 7.59 -4.39 18.99
N CYS A 56 6.32 -4.06 19.18
CA CYS A 56 5.46 -3.57 18.12
C CYS A 56 5.65 -2.06 18.00
N ILE A 57 6.06 -1.57 16.83
CA ILE A 57 6.27 -0.14 16.57
C ILE A 57 5.21 0.41 15.62
N ASP A 58 5.05 1.74 15.58
CA ASP A 58 4.06 2.50 14.79
C ASP A 58 2.66 2.55 15.45
N GLY A 59 1.99 1.41 15.54
CA GLY A 59 0.64 1.30 16.12
C GLY A 59 -0.51 1.56 15.15
N GLN A 60 -0.29 2.22 14.00
CA GLN A 60 -1.37 2.62 13.07
C GLN A 60 -2.22 1.49 12.47
N ARG A 61 -1.64 0.30 12.22
CA ARG A 61 -2.32 -0.81 11.51
C ARG A 61 -2.19 -2.14 12.24
N LEU A 62 -2.49 -2.13 13.54
CA LEU A 62 -2.32 -3.31 14.37
C LEU A 62 -3.20 -4.49 13.90
N LYS A 63 -2.56 -5.61 13.56
CA LYS A 63 -3.25 -6.89 13.32
C LYS A 63 -3.60 -7.57 14.64
N THR A 64 -4.69 -7.13 15.25
CA THR A 64 -5.16 -7.56 16.58
C THR A 64 -5.26 -9.08 16.73
N GLN A 65 -5.76 -9.78 15.70
CA GLN A 65 -5.90 -11.23 15.73
C GLN A 65 -4.54 -11.94 15.70
N LEU A 66 -3.59 -11.45 14.90
CA LEU A 66 -2.20 -11.95 14.91
C LEU A 66 -1.55 -11.69 16.27
N MET A 67 -1.78 -10.53 16.88
CA MET A 67 -1.28 -10.24 18.24
C MET A 67 -1.87 -11.21 19.27
N ARG A 68 -3.17 -11.49 19.23
CA ARG A 68 -3.83 -12.48 20.11
C ARG A 68 -3.25 -13.89 19.91
N ARG A 69 -3.00 -14.29 18.66
CA ARG A 69 -2.37 -15.57 18.31
C ARG A 69 -0.96 -15.68 18.91
N ILE A 70 -0.13 -14.66 18.81
CA ILE A 70 1.28 -14.75 19.28
C ILE A 70 1.47 -14.39 20.76
N ARG A 71 0.47 -13.75 21.39
CA ARG A 71 0.57 -13.25 22.78
C ARG A 71 1.10 -14.27 23.79
N PRO A 72 0.70 -15.56 23.76
CA PRO A 72 1.19 -16.55 24.72
C PRO A 72 2.66 -16.93 24.54
N ALA A 73 3.23 -16.72 23.34
CA ALA A 73 4.61 -17.08 23.03
C ALA A 73 5.63 -16.07 23.56
N PHE A 74 5.22 -14.80 23.75
CA PHE A 74 6.07 -13.74 24.28
C PHE A 74 5.82 -13.50 25.76
N ARG A 75 6.91 -13.43 26.54
CA ARG A 75 6.85 -13.05 27.96
C ARG A 75 6.52 -11.57 28.12
N THR A 76 7.06 -10.73 27.24
CA THR A 76 6.85 -9.27 27.28
C THR A 76 6.50 -8.76 25.89
N MET A 77 5.34 -8.12 25.76
CA MET A 77 4.92 -7.40 24.55
C MET A 77 4.87 -5.90 24.82
N ILE A 78 5.57 -5.14 23.98
CA ILE A 78 5.70 -3.68 24.07
C ILE A 78 5.06 -3.08 22.82
N LEU A 79 4.20 -2.07 22.98
CA LEU A 79 3.74 -1.22 21.89
C LEU A 79 4.45 0.13 21.95
N TRP A 80 5.00 0.63 20.84
CA TRP A 80 5.56 1.97 20.73
C TRP A 80 4.83 2.74 19.62
N THR A 81 3.97 3.67 20.00
CA THR A 81 3.07 4.40 19.09
C THR A 81 3.77 5.61 18.47
N PHE A 82 3.62 5.79 17.16
CA PHE A 82 4.28 6.86 16.40
C PHE A 82 3.34 8.04 16.10
N GLU A 83 2.05 7.77 15.95
CA GLU A 83 1.03 8.77 15.59
C GLU A 83 0.06 9.09 16.73
N ASP A 84 0.41 8.83 17.98
CA ASP A 84 -0.30 9.47 19.10
C ASP A 84 -0.03 10.99 19.04
N PRO A 85 -1.01 11.86 19.36
CA PRO A 85 -2.35 11.56 19.91
C PRO A 85 -3.42 11.20 18.88
N PHE A 86 -3.09 11.22 17.59
CA PHE A 86 -4.06 11.11 16.50
C PHE A 86 -4.63 9.71 16.32
N MET A 87 -3.90 8.68 16.75
CA MET A 87 -4.34 7.28 16.80
C MET A 87 -4.63 6.80 18.23
N ARG A 88 -4.72 7.72 19.21
CA ARG A 88 -4.81 7.40 20.64
C ARG A 88 -5.96 6.43 20.92
N ASP A 89 -7.18 6.74 20.46
CA ASP A 89 -8.37 5.95 20.82
C ASP A 89 -8.23 4.51 20.29
N PHE A 90 -7.80 4.35 19.03
CA PHE A 90 -7.49 3.05 18.44
C PHE A 90 -6.39 2.29 19.23
N ASN A 91 -5.31 2.97 19.62
CA ASN A 91 -4.22 2.36 20.36
C ASN A 91 -4.63 1.96 21.80
N VAL A 92 -5.44 2.79 22.46
CA VAL A 92 -5.97 2.54 23.81
C VAL A 92 -6.87 1.32 23.82
N ASP A 93 -7.77 1.19 22.84
CA ASP A 93 -8.66 0.03 22.69
C ASP A 93 -7.88 -1.30 22.55
N ASN A 94 -6.69 -1.23 21.95
CA ASN A 94 -5.82 -2.38 21.73
C ASN A 94 -4.73 -2.58 22.78
N SER A 95 -4.59 -1.65 23.73
CA SER A 95 -3.51 -1.67 24.74
C SER A 95 -3.54 -2.89 25.67
N SER A 96 -4.69 -3.56 25.80
CA SER A 96 -4.85 -4.79 26.59
C SER A 96 -3.99 -5.95 26.10
N LEU A 97 -3.58 -5.93 24.83
CA LEU A 97 -2.70 -6.93 24.22
C LEU A 97 -1.23 -6.78 24.65
N PHE A 98 -0.87 -5.64 25.24
CA PHE A 98 0.50 -5.27 25.58
C PHE A 98 0.71 -5.16 27.09
N ASP A 99 1.96 -5.41 27.49
CA ASP A 99 2.41 -5.24 28.87
C ASP A 99 2.82 -3.79 29.11
N PHE A 100 3.43 -3.16 28.11
CA PHE A 100 3.89 -1.77 28.14
C PHE A 100 3.49 -1.04 26.87
N VAL A 101 3.09 0.23 27.00
CA VAL A 101 2.81 1.13 25.89
C VAL A 101 3.69 2.36 26.01
N PHE A 102 4.56 2.57 25.04
CA PHE A 102 5.35 3.77 24.88
C PHE A 102 4.66 4.67 23.86
N THR A 103 4.45 5.93 24.22
CA THR A 103 3.80 6.91 23.36
C THR A 103 4.74 8.05 23.00
N ASN A 104 4.71 8.46 21.73
CA ASN A 104 5.47 9.63 21.26
C ASN A 104 4.85 10.96 21.73
N ASP A 105 3.64 10.95 22.31
CA ASP A 105 2.98 12.15 22.82
C ASP A 105 2.72 12.05 24.34
N PRO A 106 3.24 12.98 25.15
CA PRO A 106 3.17 12.89 26.60
C PRO A 106 1.73 12.95 27.13
N SER A 107 0.84 13.67 26.45
CA SER A 107 -0.57 13.77 26.86
C SER A 107 -1.31 12.43 26.78
N CYS A 108 -0.77 11.46 26.02
CA CYS A 108 -1.39 10.16 25.83
C CYS A 108 -1.02 9.12 26.90
N ALA A 109 0.05 9.34 27.67
CA ALA A 109 0.60 8.31 28.56
C ALA A 109 -0.43 7.84 29.62
N GLU A 110 -1.19 8.78 30.20
CA GLU A 110 -2.17 8.47 31.24
C GLU A 110 -3.37 7.66 30.73
N TYR A 111 -3.71 7.77 29.44
CA TYR A 111 -4.83 7.03 28.83
C TYR A 111 -4.61 5.51 28.84
N TYR A 112 -3.36 5.06 28.94
CA TYR A 112 -3.00 3.64 29.01
C TYR A 112 -2.98 3.07 30.45
N LYS A 113 -3.61 3.75 31.42
CA LYS A 113 -4.00 3.23 32.76
C LYS A 113 -2.88 2.51 33.52
N GLY A 114 -1.70 3.13 33.60
CA GLY A 114 -0.54 2.64 34.35
C GLY A 114 0.44 1.76 33.55
N LYS A 115 0.13 1.44 32.29
CA LYS A 115 1.07 0.80 31.35
C LYS A 115 1.71 1.78 30.36
N GLY A 116 1.26 3.04 30.37
CA GLY A 116 1.69 4.09 29.44
C GLY A 116 2.92 4.84 29.91
N PHE A 117 3.88 5.02 29.01
CA PHE A 117 5.12 5.75 29.26
C PHE A 117 5.39 6.70 28.11
N TYR A 118 5.74 7.95 28.41
CA TYR A 118 6.20 8.88 27.39
C TYR A 118 7.60 8.49 26.92
N LEU A 119 7.75 8.26 25.62
CA LEU A 119 9.03 7.99 24.98
C LEU A 119 9.00 8.53 23.54
N PRO A 120 9.59 9.71 23.29
CA PRO A 120 9.56 10.31 21.97
C PRO A 120 10.41 9.50 20.99
N LEU A 121 10.08 9.62 19.70
CA LEU A 121 10.94 9.17 18.63
C LEU A 121 12.29 9.92 18.65
N ALA A 122 13.21 9.46 17.81
CA ALA A 122 14.61 9.86 17.90
C ALA A 122 15.27 9.84 16.52
N ALA A 123 16.55 10.16 16.47
CA ALA A 123 17.33 10.14 15.24
C ALA A 123 18.25 8.91 15.15
N SER A 124 18.67 8.54 13.93
CA SER A 124 19.65 7.48 13.67
C SER A 124 20.91 8.07 13.07
N ARG A 125 22.06 7.79 13.68
CA ARG A 125 23.37 8.19 13.15
C ARG A 125 23.61 7.68 11.73
N SER A 126 23.22 6.44 11.48
CA SER A 126 23.47 5.77 10.18
C SER A 126 22.61 6.28 9.03
N ILE A 127 21.58 7.08 9.31
CA ILE A 127 20.64 7.58 8.30
C ILE A 127 20.75 9.10 8.23
N HIS A 128 20.74 9.78 9.38
CA HIS A 128 20.56 11.23 9.48
C HIS A 128 21.87 12.01 9.70
N GLU A 129 22.93 11.41 10.25
CA GLU A 129 24.16 12.14 10.57
C GLU A 129 24.84 12.63 9.28
N ARG A 130 25.09 13.94 9.20
CA ARG A 130 25.87 14.58 8.15
C ARG A 130 26.91 15.50 8.77
N LYS A 131 28.02 15.70 8.07
CA LYS A 131 28.96 16.76 8.43
C LYS A 131 28.28 18.11 8.19
N ILE A 132 28.42 19.03 9.13
CA ILE A 132 27.90 20.39 8.99
C ILE A 132 28.67 21.07 7.86
N LYS A 133 27.98 21.42 6.77
CA LYS A 133 28.54 22.15 5.63
C LYS A 133 28.94 23.58 6.02
N ALA A 134 30.00 24.09 5.41
CA ALA A 134 30.33 25.51 5.49
C ALA A 134 29.29 26.33 4.72
N THR A 135 29.11 27.60 5.07
CA THR A 135 28.10 28.46 4.44
C THR A 135 28.27 28.58 2.92
N ASP A 136 29.52 28.58 2.44
CA ASP A 136 29.84 28.70 1.02
C ASP A 136 29.55 27.40 0.22
N ASP A 137 29.34 26.27 0.90
CA ASP A 137 29.00 24.96 0.30
C ASP A 137 27.48 24.68 0.30
N LEU A 138 26.66 25.66 0.71
CA LEU A 138 25.20 25.52 0.80
C LEU A 138 24.55 25.82 -0.55
N ASP A 139 23.72 24.88 -1.00
CA ASP A 139 23.00 24.97 -2.27
C ASP A 139 21.72 25.80 -2.16
N TYR A 140 21.15 25.85 -0.96
CA TYR A 140 19.87 26.50 -0.68
C TYR A 140 19.95 27.39 0.56
N ASP A 141 19.11 28.41 0.59
CA ASP A 141 19.00 29.31 1.74
C ASP A 141 17.91 28.80 2.69
N ILE A 142 16.74 28.43 2.17
CA ILE A 142 15.59 27.96 2.96
C ILE A 142 15.11 26.61 2.44
N PHE A 143 14.95 25.64 3.34
CA PHE A 143 14.37 24.33 3.05
C PHE A 143 13.13 24.02 3.88
N PHE A 144 12.13 23.43 3.23
CA PHE A 144 10.98 22.84 3.89
C PHE A 144 10.52 21.57 3.17
N ALA A 145 10.13 20.55 3.93
CA ALA A 145 9.48 19.37 3.37
C ALA A 145 8.34 18.83 4.25
N GLY A 146 7.16 18.66 3.67
CA GLY A 146 5.99 18.11 4.35
C GLY A 146 4.70 18.32 3.58
N THR A 147 3.64 17.63 4.00
CA THR A 147 2.29 17.86 3.47
C THR A 147 1.80 19.27 3.81
N MET A 148 1.12 19.91 2.86
CA MET A 148 0.74 21.33 2.94
C MET A 148 -0.62 21.52 3.57
N TRP A 149 -0.66 21.51 4.91
CA TRP A 149 -1.83 21.93 5.67
C TRP A 149 -2.04 23.45 5.55
N PRO A 150 -3.28 23.96 5.70
CA PRO A 150 -3.58 25.39 5.51
C PRO A 150 -2.68 26.33 6.32
N ASN A 151 -2.37 25.98 7.58
CA ASN A 151 -1.45 26.78 8.41
C ASN A 151 -0.04 26.88 7.81
N ARG A 152 0.48 25.77 7.26
CA ARG A 152 1.80 25.71 6.62
C ARG A 152 1.83 26.49 5.31
N VAL A 153 0.74 26.44 4.54
CA VAL A 153 0.59 27.26 3.32
C VAL A 153 0.70 28.74 3.68
N ARG A 154 -0.04 29.19 4.71
CA ARG A 154 0.01 30.57 5.19
C ARG A 154 1.44 30.97 5.57
N THR A 155 2.08 30.22 6.48
CA THR A 155 3.43 30.54 6.97
C THR A 155 4.47 30.54 5.84
N LEU A 156 4.43 29.54 4.93
CA LEU A 156 5.40 29.43 3.85
C LEU A 156 5.26 30.56 2.81
N ARG A 157 4.04 31.00 2.48
CA ARG A 157 3.83 32.15 1.57
C ARG A 157 4.40 33.44 2.16
N HIS A 158 4.27 33.65 3.48
CA HIS A 158 4.89 34.80 4.16
C HIS A 158 6.42 34.70 4.15
N VAL A 159 6.99 33.51 4.36
CA VAL A 159 8.45 33.30 4.25
C VAL A 159 8.97 33.60 2.84
N ILE A 160 8.26 33.16 1.79
CA ILE A 160 8.64 33.43 0.40
C ILE A 160 8.55 34.93 0.09
N ALA A 161 7.48 35.60 0.54
CA ALA A 161 7.34 37.04 0.39
C ALA A 161 8.41 37.82 1.17
N ALA A 162 8.83 37.31 2.33
CA ALA A 162 9.88 37.89 3.15
C ALA A 162 11.28 37.78 2.52
N PHE A 163 11.54 36.69 1.79
CA PHE A 163 12.85 36.35 1.21
C PHE A 163 12.76 36.00 -0.29
N PRO A 164 12.39 36.97 -1.16
CA PRO A 164 12.16 36.71 -2.59
C PRO A 164 13.41 36.22 -3.35
N GLU A 165 14.60 36.65 -2.92
CA GLU A 165 15.89 36.28 -3.53
C GLU A 165 16.51 35.00 -2.94
N ALA A 166 15.84 34.37 -1.95
CA ALA A 166 16.38 33.15 -1.34
C ALA A 166 16.31 31.98 -2.32
N ARG A 167 17.39 31.18 -2.37
CA ARG A 167 17.39 29.90 -3.08
C ARG A 167 16.57 28.90 -2.29
N LEU A 168 15.34 28.64 -2.72
CA LEU A 168 14.40 27.78 -2.03
C LEU A 168 14.54 26.31 -2.44
N LYS A 169 14.36 25.40 -1.47
CA LYS A 169 14.07 23.99 -1.74
C LYS A 169 12.81 23.57 -1.01
N LEU A 170 11.73 23.38 -1.75
CA LEU A 170 10.42 23.05 -1.19
C LEU A 170 9.96 21.67 -1.67
N ILE A 171 9.61 20.79 -0.75
CA ILE A 171 9.10 19.44 -1.05
C ILE A 171 7.73 19.27 -0.40
N CYS A 172 6.70 19.38 -1.22
CA CYS A 172 5.34 19.59 -0.79
C CYS A 172 4.43 18.50 -1.40
N PRO A 173 4.57 17.22 -0.98
CA PRO A 173 3.80 16.13 -1.56
C PRO A 173 2.30 16.39 -1.44
N GLY A 174 1.57 16.12 -2.52
CA GLY A 174 0.11 16.14 -2.53
C GLY A 174 -0.49 15.12 -1.55
N ASN A 175 -1.73 15.36 -1.16
CA ASN A 175 -2.55 14.47 -0.38
C ASN A 175 -3.98 14.54 -0.94
N ASP A 176 -4.55 13.39 -1.30
CA ASP A 176 -5.89 13.30 -1.91
C ASP A 176 -7.01 13.82 -0.98
N TYR A 177 -6.71 13.94 0.32
CA TYR A 177 -7.58 14.52 1.34
C TYR A 177 -7.32 16.01 1.58
N LEU A 178 -6.56 16.69 0.73
CA LEU A 178 -6.27 18.12 0.87
C LEU A 178 -6.49 18.86 -0.45
N PRO A 179 -6.82 20.16 -0.38
CA PRO A 179 -6.87 20.99 -1.58
C PRO A 179 -5.48 21.06 -2.22
N PRO A 180 -5.42 21.30 -3.54
CA PRO A 180 -4.15 21.46 -4.21
C PRO A 180 -3.42 22.71 -3.70
N LEU A 181 -2.10 22.68 -3.88
CA LEU A 181 -1.25 23.82 -3.60
C LEU A 181 -1.62 25.04 -4.44
N PRO A 182 -1.66 26.25 -3.83
CA PRO A 182 -1.69 27.52 -4.54
C PRO A 182 -0.66 27.59 -5.66
N ALA A 183 -0.98 28.31 -6.74
CA ALA A 183 -0.19 28.29 -7.98
C ALA A 183 1.25 28.77 -7.78
N ASP A 184 1.45 29.81 -6.97
CA ASP A 184 2.75 30.36 -6.59
C ASP A 184 3.65 29.32 -5.90
N LEU A 185 3.10 28.62 -4.90
CA LEU A 185 3.80 27.53 -4.20
C LEU A 185 4.02 26.30 -5.09
N ALA A 186 3.00 25.96 -5.89
CA ALA A 186 3.04 24.80 -6.78
C ALA A 186 4.16 24.92 -7.83
N ALA A 187 4.45 26.14 -8.29
CA ALA A 187 5.55 26.43 -9.22
C ALA A 187 6.94 26.26 -8.59
N LEU A 188 7.05 26.53 -7.28
CA LEU A 188 8.33 26.50 -6.54
C LEU A 188 8.61 25.14 -5.88
N ALA A 189 7.60 24.29 -5.69
CA ALA A 189 7.70 23.07 -4.90
C ALA A 189 7.68 21.77 -5.71
N ILE A 190 8.46 20.79 -5.24
CA ILE A 190 8.35 19.40 -5.70
C ILE A 190 7.12 18.77 -5.04
N GLN A 191 6.09 18.48 -5.83
CA GLN A 191 4.80 18.01 -5.32
C GLN A 191 4.68 16.49 -5.12
N ARG A 192 5.81 15.81 -4.99
CA ARG A 192 5.89 14.36 -4.77
C ARG A 192 6.83 14.04 -3.61
N PRO A 193 6.61 12.92 -2.91
CA PRO A 193 7.56 12.47 -1.90
C PRO A 193 8.95 12.26 -2.50
N VAL A 194 9.98 12.50 -1.70
CA VAL A 194 11.37 12.13 -2.02
C VAL A 194 11.84 11.02 -1.09
N SER A 195 12.95 10.37 -1.44
CA SER A 195 13.58 9.44 -0.51
C SER A 195 13.98 10.16 0.78
N HIS A 196 13.94 9.45 1.91
CA HIS A 196 14.33 10.03 3.19
C HIS A 196 15.79 10.51 3.20
N GLU A 197 16.68 9.82 2.48
CA GLU A 197 18.07 10.25 2.30
C GLU A 197 18.17 11.61 1.59
N ALA A 198 17.42 11.80 0.50
CA ALA A 198 17.37 13.08 -0.19
C ALA A 198 16.80 14.19 0.71
N PHE A 199 15.78 13.90 1.53
CA PHE A 199 15.26 14.84 2.52
C PHE A 199 16.35 15.33 3.49
N ILE A 200 17.17 14.42 4.04
CA ILE A 200 18.30 14.75 4.92
C ILE A 200 19.39 15.55 4.19
N ASP A 201 19.71 15.17 2.95
CA ASP A 201 20.74 15.85 2.17
C ASP A 201 20.32 17.27 1.77
N PHE A 202 19.04 17.47 1.41
CA PHE A 202 18.51 18.81 1.16
C PHE A 202 18.56 19.67 2.42
N ALA A 203 18.16 19.14 3.59
CA ALA A 203 18.30 19.87 4.84
C ALA A 203 19.76 20.28 5.14
N ASN A 204 20.71 19.36 4.97
CA ASN A 204 22.13 19.61 5.18
C ASN A 204 22.70 20.66 4.21
N ALA A 205 22.17 20.69 2.98
CA ALA A 205 22.53 21.66 1.94
C ALA A 205 21.88 23.05 2.12
N SER A 206 21.07 23.25 3.16
CA SER A 206 20.35 24.51 3.40
C SER A 206 20.92 25.34 4.55
N ALA A 207 20.86 26.66 4.43
CA ALA A 207 21.24 27.57 5.50
C ALA A 207 20.32 27.41 6.72
N VAL A 208 19.01 27.38 6.48
CA VAL A 208 17.99 27.09 7.48
C VAL A 208 16.97 26.07 6.97
N THR A 209 16.53 25.17 7.85
CA THR A 209 15.40 24.29 7.63
C THR A 209 14.24 24.66 8.54
N LEU A 210 13.06 24.82 7.95
CA LEU A 210 11.84 25.11 8.68
C LEU A 210 11.16 23.82 9.16
N THR A 211 10.79 23.76 10.43
CA THR A 211 9.99 22.67 11.01
C THR A 211 8.65 23.24 11.46
N MET A 212 7.57 22.91 10.74
CA MET A 212 6.21 23.33 11.07
C MET A 212 5.39 22.12 11.48
N PHE A 213 4.64 22.21 12.58
CA PHE A 213 3.75 21.13 13.00
C PHE A 213 2.39 21.20 12.32
N ARG A 214 1.69 20.07 12.26
CA ARG A 214 0.35 20.01 11.69
C ARG A 214 -0.65 20.55 12.70
N ASP A 215 -1.62 21.29 12.22
CA ASP A 215 -2.84 21.64 12.96
C ASP A 215 -4.03 21.08 12.19
N TYR A 216 -4.28 19.79 12.38
CA TYR A 216 -5.34 19.07 11.68
C TYR A 216 -5.70 17.76 12.37
N ALA A 217 -7.00 17.57 12.63
CA ALA A 217 -7.53 16.32 13.14
C ALA A 217 -7.90 15.42 11.95
N SER A 218 -7.08 14.41 11.65
CA SER A 218 -7.41 13.45 10.59
C SER A 218 -8.56 12.51 10.97
N HIS A 219 -8.72 12.23 12.26
CA HIS A 219 -9.76 11.43 12.88
C HIS A 219 -9.99 11.95 14.31
N GLY A 220 -11.23 12.00 14.79
CA GLY A 220 -11.57 12.50 16.13
C GLY A 220 -11.42 14.03 16.29
N ASP A 221 -11.28 14.49 17.53
CA ASP A 221 -11.28 15.92 17.88
C ASP A 221 -9.88 16.51 18.10
N VAL A 222 -8.82 15.70 18.00
CA VAL A 222 -7.44 16.13 18.31
C VAL A 222 -6.73 16.59 17.04
N SER A 223 -6.50 17.89 16.91
CA SER A 223 -5.83 18.47 15.74
C SER A 223 -4.32 18.67 15.90
N GLN A 224 -3.80 18.64 17.13
CA GLN A 224 -2.42 18.97 17.43
C GLN A 224 -1.76 17.94 18.35
N ALA A 225 -0.46 17.71 18.14
CA ALA A 225 0.40 17.03 19.11
C ALA A 225 0.82 18.01 20.22
N THR A 226 1.31 17.47 21.33
CA THR A 226 1.82 18.25 22.48
C THR A 226 3.35 18.21 22.61
N ALA A 227 4.02 17.42 21.76
CA ALA A 227 5.47 17.27 21.70
C ALA A 227 5.98 17.14 20.25
N PRO A 228 7.28 17.44 19.99
CA PRO A 228 7.85 17.34 18.67
C PRO A 228 7.99 15.89 18.17
N GLY A 229 7.66 15.68 16.90
CA GLY A 229 7.89 14.43 16.17
C GLY A 229 9.36 14.20 15.77
N PRO A 230 9.66 13.06 15.11
CA PRO A 230 11.03 12.61 14.86
C PRO A 230 11.86 13.61 14.06
N ARG A 231 11.26 14.26 13.05
CA ARG A 231 11.94 15.20 12.13
C ARG A 231 12.74 16.28 12.84
N PHE A 232 12.28 16.74 14.00
CA PHE A 232 13.00 17.73 14.81
C PHE A 232 14.41 17.25 15.22
N TYR A 233 14.52 15.99 15.62
CA TYR A 233 15.80 15.36 15.98
C TYR A 233 16.62 14.96 14.74
N GLU A 234 15.95 14.54 13.67
CA GLU A 234 16.59 14.08 12.42
C GLU A 234 17.31 15.23 11.73
N LEU A 235 16.66 16.39 11.63
CA LEU A 235 17.22 17.60 11.05
C LEU A 235 18.40 18.12 11.87
N ALA A 236 18.36 17.99 13.20
CA ALA A 236 19.50 18.32 14.05
C ALA A 236 20.72 17.45 13.70
N LEU A 237 20.54 16.14 13.48
CA LEU A 237 21.63 15.27 13.00
C LEU A 237 22.05 15.56 11.56
N ALA A 238 21.16 16.05 10.71
CA ALA A 238 21.48 16.50 9.37
C ALA A 238 22.43 17.71 9.37
N GLY A 239 22.66 18.35 10.52
CA GLY A 239 23.64 19.43 10.64
C GLY A 239 23.17 20.75 10.00
N THR A 240 21.86 20.98 9.98
CA THR A 240 21.22 22.21 9.52
C THR A 240 20.84 23.10 10.71
N ALA A 241 20.76 24.42 10.50
CA ALA A 241 20.13 25.30 11.48
C ALA A 241 18.60 25.18 11.35
N GLN A 242 17.89 25.17 12.47
CA GLN A 242 16.45 24.89 12.48
C GLN A 242 15.67 26.06 13.08
N VAL A 243 14.63 26.47 12.36
CA VAL A 243 13.56 27.33 12.87
C VAL A 243 12.32 26.47 13.00
N VAL A 244 11.70 26.50 14.17
CA VAL A 244 10.60 25.61 14.54
C VAL A 244 9.38 26.46 14.88
N GLU A 245 8.36 26.39 14.05
CA GLU A 245 7.06 26.99 14.33
C GLU A 245 6.20 25.95 15.06
N ALA A 246 5.86 26.21 16.32
CA ALA A 246 4.98 25.33 17.09
C ALA A 246 3.97 26.13 17.93
N PRO A 247 2.72 25.65 18.04
CA PRO A 247 1.68 26.28 18.86
C PRO A 247 1.99 26.18 20.37
N GLU A 248 1.35 27.03 21.18
CA GLU A 248 1.55 27.04 22.65
C GLU A 248 1.15 25.73 23.34
N THR A 249 0.29 24.94 22.72
CA THR A 249 -0.07 23.58 23.16
C THR A 249 1.12 22.62 23.20
N MET A 250 2.17 22.88 22.42
CA MET A 250 3.45 22.18 22.54
C MET A 250 4.36 22.91 23.52
N ALA A 251 4.58 22.30 24.68
CA ALA A 251 5.37 22.89 25.75
C ALA A 251 6.83 23.13 25.32
N ALA A 252 7.35 24.32 25.62
CA ALA A 252 8.72 24.74 25.25
C ALA A 252 9.81 23.79 25.79
N THR A 253 9.55 23.13 26.93
CA THR A 253 10.46 22.18 27.57
C THR A 253 10.88 21.03 26.66
N PHE A 254 10.03 20.60 25.72
CA PHE A 254 10.37 19.52 24.78
C PHE A 254 11.30 19.96 23.64
N PHE A 255 11.47 21.27 23.45
CA PHE A 255 12.36 21.86 22.44
C PHE A 255 13.69 22.32 23.05
N GLU A 256 13.68 22.76 24.32
CA GLU A 256 14.84 23.27 25.05
C GLU A 256 15.98 22.25 25.16
N ASP A 257 15.66 20.95 25.15
CA ASP A 257 16.64 19.86 25.17
C ASP A 257 17.56 19.83 23.93
N VAL A 258 17.10 20.35 22.78
CA VAL A 258 17.90 20.48 21.56
C VAL A 258 18.44 21.90 21.44
N THR A 259 19.47 22.17 22.24
CA THR A 259 20.11 23.50 22.31
C THR A 259 20.58 23.94 20.92
N GLY A 260 19.99 25.00 20.35
CA GLY A 260 20.36 25.52 19.03
C GLY A 260 19.23 25.54 17.99
N ALA A 261 18.13 24.84 18.24
CA ALA A 261 16.89 25.08 17.49
C ALA A 261 16.22 26.38 17.99
N VAL A 262 15.63 27.15 17.08
CA VAL A 262 14.91 28.39 17.41
C VAL A 262 13.41 28.13 17.35
N LEU A 263 12.74 28.13 18.50
CA LEU A 263 11.29 27.98 18.62
C LEU A 263 10.60 29.33 18.43
N THR A 264 9.57 29.37 17.59
CA THR A 264 8.75 30.54 17.33
C THR A 264 7.26 30.17 17.48
N ARG A 265 6.44 31.16 17.87
CA ARG A 265 5.00 30.99 18.12
C ARG A 265 4.12 31.64 17.05
N ASP A 266 4.72 32.46 16.21
CA ASP A 266 4.06 33.23 15.15
C ASP A 266 4.95 33.31 13.90
N ILE A 267 4.35 33.82 12.82
CA ILE A 267 4.98 33.94 11.50
C ILE A 267 6.11 34.99 11.52
N ASP A 268 5.93 36.09 12.25
CA ASP A 268 6.90 37.18 12.31
C ASP A 268 8.21 36.70 12.96
N GLY A 269 8.12 35.93 14.05
CA GLY A 269 9.27 35.28 14.67
C GLY A 269 9.94 34.26 13.75
N VAL A 270 9.19 33.53 12.92
CA VAL A 270 9.78 32.66 11.88
C VAL A 270 10.64 33.46 10.92
N VAL A 271 10.11 34.57 10.39
CA VAL A 271 10.80 35.45 9.45
C VAL A 271 12.05 36.07 10.10
N GLU A 272 11.94 36.59 11.32
CA GLU A 272 13.09 37.16 12.05
C GLU A 272 14.21 36.13 12.26
N ALA A 273 13.84 34.92 12.69
CA ALA A 273 14.80 33.85 12.95
C ALA A 273 15.52 33.38 11.66
N ILE A 274 14.79 33.27 10.55
CA ILE A 274 15.38 32.98 9.23
C ILE A 274 16.32 34.11 8.82
N GLY A 275 15.90 35.37 8.92
CA GLY A 275 16.71 36.53 8.55
C GLY A 275 18.03 36.60 9.33
N ARG A 276 18.00 36.26 10.62
CA ARG A 276 19.20 36.15 11.45
C ARG A 276 20.17 35.07 10.95
N PHE A 277 19.68 33.89 10.57
CA PHE A 277 20.56 32.83 10.07
C PHE A 277 21.13 33.11 8.69
N LEU A 278 20.39 33.81 7.83
CA LEU A 278 20.88 34.23 6.52
C LEU A 278 21.93 35.35 6.60
N SER A 279 21.81 36.26 7.57
CA SER A 279 22.74 37.38 7.77
C SER A 279 23.97 37.06 8.63
N ASP A 280 23.86 36.15 9.61
CA ASP A 280 24.95 35.78 10.52
C ASP A 280 25.39 34.32 10.37
N ARG A 281 26.47 34.13 9.59
CA ARG A 281 27.10 32.82 9.33
C ARG A 281 27.57 32.13 10.61
N THR A 282 28.01 32.89 11.62
CA THR A 282 28.53 32.36 12.88
C THR A 282 27.38 31.86 13.75
N ALA A 283 26.29 32.63 13.85
CA ALA A 283 25.08 32.22 14.54
C ALA A 283 24.50 30.93 13.93
N ARG A 284 24.37 30.85 12.60
CA ARG A 284 23.91 29.65 11.89
C ARG A 284 24.76 28.44 12.24
N ARG A 285 26.10 28.55 12.11
CA ARG A 285 27.01 27.43 12.37
C ARG A 285 26.93 26.96 13.83
N LYS A 286 26.89 27.90 14.78
CA LYS A 286 26.79 27.59 16.21
C LYS A 286 25.47 26.90 16.55
N ALA A 287 24.36 27.34 15.96
CA ALA A 287 23.04 26.73 16.11
C ALA A 287 23.03 25.27 15.62
N ALA A 288 23.49 25.03 14.39
CA ALA A 288 23.58 23.67 13.81
C ALA A 288 24.49 22.75 14.63
N GLN A 289 25.67 23.22 15.07
CA GLN A 289 26.60 22.45 15.90
C GLN A 289 26.02 22.08 17.26
N SER A 290 25.34 23.04 17.90
CA SER A 290 24.76 22.82 19.23
C SER A 290 23.60 21.83 19.14
N ALA A 291 22.73 21.96 18.13
CA ALA A 291 21.59 21.08 17.94
C ALA A 291 22.03 19.65 17.61
N GLN A 292 22.99 19.50 16.68
CA GLN A 292 23.56 18.20 16.32
C GLN A 292 24.20 17.51 17.53
N LYS A 293 24.96 18.25 18.35
CA LYS A 293 25.58 17.72 19.56
C LYS A 293 24.53 17.26 20.58
N ALA A 294 23.52 18.08 20.85
CA ALA A 294 22.46 17.73 21.80
C ALA A 294 21.74 16.42 21.41
N VAL A 295 21.45 16.24 20.11
CA VAL A 295 20.81 15.01 19.62
C VAL A 295 21.74 13.80 19.68
N LEU A 296 23.04 13.95 19.34
CA LEU A 296 24.02 12.86 19.47
C LEU A 296 24.15 12.37 20.92
N ASP A 297 24.02 13.28 21.90
CA ASP A 297 24.18 12.94 23.31
C ASP A 297 22.91 12.28 23.89
N ARG A 298 21.70 12.72 23.50
CA ARG A 298 20.46 12.40 24.22
C ARG A 298 19.27 11.94 23.39
N HIS A 299 19.25 12.16 22.07
CA HIS A 299 18.08 11.92 21.22
C HIS A 299 18.35 10.95 20.06
N LEU A 300 19.19 9.93 20.30
CA LEU A 300 19.33 8.79 19.41
C LEU A 300 18.35 7.66 19.79
N TYR A 301 18.02 6.81 18.82
CA TYR A 301 17.24 5.60 19.10
C TYR A 301 17.91 4.70 20.15
N GLU A 302 19.23 4.77 20.26
CA GLU A 302 19.99 4.09 21.30
C GLU A 302 19.60 4.54 22.71
N ASN A 303 19.37 5.84 22.91
CA ASN A 303 18.90 6.37 24.19
C ASN A 303 17.50 5.84 24.50
N ARG A 304 16.61 5.80 23.51
CA ARG A 304 15.22 5.33 23.66
C ARG A 304 15.13 3.84 23.99
N LEU A 305 15.93 3.01 23.33
CA LEU A 305 15.96 1.57 23.59
C LEU A 305 16.56 1.24 24.96
N LYS A 306 17.56 2.00 25.43
CA LYS A 306 18.09 1.85 26.79
C LYS A 306 17.04 2.20 27.84
N GLN A 307 16.34 3.33 27.65
CA GLN A 307 15.26 3.74 28.54
C GLN A 307 14.10 2.72 28.53
N MET A 308 13.73 2.21 27.35
CA MET A 308 12.73 1.14 27.22
C MET A 308 13.16 -0.12 27.98
N ALA A 309 14.42 -0.54 27.86
CA ALA A 309 14.93 -1.70 28.59
C ALA A 309 14.92 -1.49 30.12
N GLU A 310 15.28 -0.29 30.57
CA GLU A 310 15.26 0.09 31.99
C GLU A 310 13.84 0.09 32.56
N VAL A 311 12.87 0.71 31.86
CA VAL A 311 11.47 0.78 32.27
C VAL A 311 10.80 -0.60 32.30
N THR A 312 11.08 -1.44 31.29
CA THR A 312 10.38 -2.73 31.13
C THR A 312 11.03 -3.88 31.89
N GLY A 313 12.35 -3.81 32.15
CA GLY A 313 13.14 -4.94 32.65
C GLY A 313 13.11 -6.16 31.72
N ALA A 314 12.77 -5.96 30.44
CA ALA A 314 12.56 -7.04 29.48
C ALA A 314 13.89 -7.69 29.03
N ASP A 315 13.81 -8.96 28.63
CA ASP A 315 14.96 -9.72 28.14
C ASP A 315 15.08 -9.64 26.61
N PHE A 316 16.00 -8.81 26.14
CA PHE A 316 16.28 -8.64 24.72
C PHE A 316 17.27 -9.71 24.17
N GLY A 317 17.78 -10.66 24.97
CA GLY A 317 18.81 -11.66 24.63
C GLY A 317 18.29 -13.05 24.18
N ARG A 318 18.91 -13.66 23.17
CA ARG A 318 18.47 -14.86 22.42
C ARG A 318 18.64 -16.08 23.30
N HIS A 319 17.64 -16.95 23.27
CA HIS A 319 17.71 -18.23 23.93
C HIS A 319 17.94 -19.33 22.93
N VAL A 320 18.72 -20.33 23.34
CA VAL A 320 18.72 -21.62 22.65
C VAL A 320 17.32 -22.22 22.83
N PRO A 321 16.58 -22.48 21.75
CA PRO A 321 15.23 -23.01 21.86
C PRO A 321 15.27 -24.38 22.55
N GLY A 322 14.31 -24.63 23.44
CA GLY A 322 14.13 -25.93 24.06
C GLY A 322 13.61 -26.98 23.06
N THR A 323 13.40 -28.21 23.51
CA THR A 323 12.66 -29.20 22.72
C THR A 323 11.24 -28.71 22.44
N ALA A 324 10.72 -29.00 21.23
CA ALA A 324 9.31 -28.77 20.88
C ALA A 324 8.39 -29.25 22.01
N ILE A 325 7.23 -28.60 22.21
CA ILE A 325 6.35 -28.82 23.36
C ILE A 325 6.19 -30.33 23.59
N ALA A 326 6.85 -30.84 24.63
CA ALA A 326 6.64 -32.21 25.06
C ALA A 326 5.16 -32.32 25.49
N PRO A 327 4.46 -33.41 25.13
CA PRO A 327 3.02 -33.54 25.26
C PRO A 327 2.63 -33.60 26.73
N ARG A 328 2.48 -32.45 27.39
CA ARG A 328 1.98 -32.39 28.77
C ARG A 328 0.48 -32.10 28.84
N ARG A 329 -0.18 -31.74 27.72
CA ARG A 329 -1.61 -31.35 27.73
C ARG A 329 -2.48 -31.87 26.57
N ARG A 330 -1.96 -32.08 25.34
CA ARG A 330 -2.75 -32.62 24.21
C ARG A 330 -1.89 -33.33 23.14
N ARG A 331 -2.54 -34.14 22.29
CA ARG A 331 -1.93 -34.73 21.08
C ARG A 331 -1.52 -33.63 20.09
N LEU A 332 -0.51 -33.92 19.26
CA LEU A 332 -0.11 -33.05 18.16
C LEU A 332 -1.25 -32.96 17.14
N ARG A 333 -1.58 -31.76 16.67
CA ARG A 333 -2.64 -31.54 15.69
C ARG A 333 -2.06 -31.28 14.30
N VAL A 334 -2.37 -32.17 13.36
CA VAL A 334 -1.89 -32.09 11.98
C VAL A 334 -3.08 -31.87 11.05
N LEU A 335 -3.07 -30.77 10.31
CA LEU A 335 -4.03 -30.48 9.25
C LEU A 335 -3.47 -30.93 7.91
N MET A 336 -4.10 -31.93 7.29
CA MET A 336 -3.77 -32.38 5.94
C MET A 336 -4.52 -31.55 4.90
N CYS A 337 -3.81 -30.74 4.12
CA CYS A 337 -4.39 -30.03 2.98
C CYS A 337 -4.40 -30.95 1.76
N THR A 338 -5.59 -31.27 1.26
CA THR A 338 -5.80 -32.28 0.20
C THR A 338 -7.04 -32.01 -0.63
N HIS A 339 -7.03 -32.48 -1.87
CA HIS A 339 -8.16 -32.33 -2.79
C HIS A 339 -9.27 -33.37 -2.57
N SER A 340 -8.97 -34.52 -1.95
CA SER A 340 -9.94 -35.60 -1.67
C SER A 340 -9.56 -36.38 -0.41
N THR A 341 -10.50 -37.23 0.04
CA THR A 341 -10.30 -38.26 1.08
C THR A 341 -11.03 -39.55 0.68
N ILE A 342 -10.81 -40.63 1.43
CA ILE A 342 -11.54 -41.90 1.27
C ILE A 342 -13.06 -41.79 1.47
N HIS A 343 -13.52 -40.69 2.10
CA HIS A 343 -14.93 -40.42 2.35
C HIS A 343 -15.61 -39.73 1.17
N GLU A 344 -14.85 -39.37 0.14
CA GLU A 344 -15.33 -38.77 -1.11
C GLU A 344 -15.56 -39.82 -2.19
N GLN A 345 -16.36 -39.49 -3.22
CA GLN A 345 -16.72 -40.44 -4.29
C GLN A 345 -15.55 -40.78 -5.23
N ALA A 346 -14.57 -39.88 -5.36
CA ALA A 346 -13.40 -40.04 -6.22
C ALA A 346 -12.11 -39.95 -5.40
N TRP A 347 -11.38 -41.06 -5.32
CA TRP A 347 -10.13 -41.18 -4.56
C TRP A 347 -9.14 -42.11 -5.27
N GLY A 348 -7.87 -42.00 -4.90
CA GLY A 348 -6.74 -42.75 -5.44
C GLY A 348 -5.67 -43.05 -4.37
N GLY A 349 -4.41 -43.13 -4.81
CA GLY A 349 -3.31 -43.57 -3.95
C GLY A 349 -2.96 -42.60 -2.81
N VAL A 350 -3.22 -41.30 -3.00
CA VAL A 350 -2.95 -40.25 -2.00
C VAL A 350 -3.89 -40.40 -0.80
N GLU A 351 -5.17 -40.67 -1.04
CA GLU A 351 -6.18 -40.84 0.01
C GLU A 351 -5.93 -42.12 0.82
N VAL A 352 -5.51 -43.21 0.16
CA VAL A 352 -5.11 -44.46 0.83
C VAL A 352 -3.89 -44.22 1.72
N TYR A 353 -2.91 -43.45 1.24
CA TYR A 353 -1.76 -43.05 2.03
C TYR A 353 -2.17 -42.23 3.27
N GLN A 354 -3.05 -41.24 3.11
CA GLN A 354 -3.57 -40.44 4.23
C GLN A 354 -4.28 -41.29 5.30
N GLN A 355 -5.11 -42.25 4.89
CA GLN A 355 -5.76 -43.19 5.80
C GLN A 355 -4.74 -44.07 6.54
N THR A 356 -3.71 -44.52 5.83
CA THR A 356 -2.61 -45.30 6.42
C THR A 356 -1.90 -44.49 7.51
N LEU A 357 -1.61 -43.20 7.27
CA LEU A 357 -1.03 -42.31 8.28
C LEU A 357 -1.92 -42.13 9.51
N CYS A 358 -3.23 -41.91 9.30
CA CYS A 358 -4.19 -41.77 10.38
C CYS A 358 -4.24 -43.03 11.26
N THR A 359 -4.12 -44.20 10.64
CA THR A 359 -4.11 -45.49 11.34
C THR A 359 -2.81 -45.69 12.13
N LEU A 360 -1.66 -45.43 11.49
CA LEU A 360 -0.33 -45.61 12.10
C LEU A 360 -0.09 -44.67 13.28
N LEU A 361 -0.52 -43.40 13.18
CA LEU A 361 -0.14 -42.34 14.10
C LEU A 361 -1.29 -41.77 14.95
N GLY A 362 -2.53 -42.22 14.74
CA GLY A 362 -3.73 -41.66 15.41
C GLY A 362 -3.75 -41.76 16.94
N ARG A 363 -2.87 -42.58 17.54
CA ARG A 363 -2.69 -42.64 19.00
C ARG A 363 -1.97 -41.41 19.55
N ASP A 364 -0.98 -40.90 18.82
CA ASP A 364 -0.11 -39.81 19.24
C ASP A 364 -0.48 -38.47 18.57
N ILE A 365 -1.18 -38.53 17.43
CA ILE A 365 -1.50 -37.39 16.57
C ILE A 365 -3.02 -37.35 16.33
N GLU A 366 -3.56 -36.14 16.36
CA GLU A 366 -4.93 -35.82 15.95
C GLU A 366 -4.89 -35.23 14.54
N PHE A 367 -5.56 -35.88 13.59
CA PHE A 367 -5.58 -35.47 12.18
C PHE A 367 -6.88 -34.77 11.79
N PHE A 368 -6.72 -33.72 10.99
CA PHE A 368 -7.80 -32.96 10.36
C PHE A 368 -7.55 -32.90 8.85
N TYR A 369 -8.59 -32.68 8.06
CA TYR A 369 -8.48 -32.43 6.62
C TYR A 369 -8.99 -31.03 6.27
N TRP A 370 -8.24 -30.34 5.42
CA TRP A 370 -8.70 -29.15 4.70
C TRP A 370 -9.01 -29.53 3.25
N LEU A 371 -10.26 -29.36 2.83
CA LEU A 371 -10.77 -29.79 1.53
C LEU A 371 -11.39 -28.61 0.78
N ARG A 372 -11.11 -28.46 -0.52
CA ARG A 372 -11.80 -27.50 -1.39
C ARG A 372 -12.47 -28.22 -2.57
N ARG A 373 -13.78 -28.00 -2.73
CA ARG A 373 -14.58 -28.55 -3.84
C ARG A 373 -15.68 -27.57 -4.26
N GLY A 374 -15.72 -27.27 -5.56
CA GLY A 374 -16.65 -26.28 -6.12
C GLY A 374 -16.49 -24.94 -5.41
N THR A 375 -17.58 -24.41 -4.86
CA THR A 375 -17.64 -23.11 -4.20
C THR A 375 -17.46 -23.18 -2.67
N HIS A 376 -16.84 -24.23 -2.13
CA HIS A 376 -16.72 -24.38 -0.68
C HIS A 376 -15.38 -24.98 -0.24
N CYS A 377 -14.88 -24.51 0.89
CA CYS A 377 -13.86 -25.16 1.70
C CYS A 377 -14.50 -25.84 2.92
N ARG A 378 -13.98 -27.00 3.32
CA ARG A 378 -14.44 -27.75 4.49
C ARG A 378 -13.27 -28.15 5.38
N LEU A 379 -13.45 -27.97 6.67
CA LEU A 379 -12.60 -28.56 7.70
C LEU A 379 -13.29 -29.82 8.23
N THR A 380 -12.61 -30.97 8.18
CA THR A 380 -13.17 -32.23 8.66
C THR A 380 -12.22 -32.96 9.61
N THR A 381 -12.78 -33.84 10.45
CA THR A 381 -12.00 -34.78 11.26
C THR A 381 -11.47 -35.94 10.40
N ALA A 382 -10.49 -36.69 10.91
CA ALA A 382 -10.02 -37.92 10.26
C ALA A 382 -11.15 -38.94 9.96
N GLY A 383 -12.21 -38.94 10.76
CA GLY A 383 -13.38 -39.80 10.58
C GLY A 383 -14.40 -39.31 9.54
N GLY A 384 -14.14 -38.17 8.88
CA GLY A 384 -15.03 -37.61 7.85
C GLY A 384 -16.14 -36.70 8.39
N GLN A 385 -16.19 -36.43 9.70
CA GLN A 385 -17.16 -35.47 10.26
C GLN A 385 -16.75 -34.03 9.88
N GLU A 386 -17.66 -33.29 9.24
CA GLU A 386 -17.52 -31.86 8.94
C GLU A 386 -17.62 -31.04 10.23
N LEU A 387 -16.61 -30.21 10.48
CA LEU A 387 -16.54 -29.30 11.62
C LEU A 387 -16.94 -27.88 11.22
N GLU A 388 -16.44 -27.42 10.07
CA GLU A 388 -16.69 -26.09 9.52
C GLU A 388 -16.82 -26.16 8.00
N ARG A 389 -17.56 -25.19 7.46
CA ARG A 389 -17.72 -24.98 6.03
C ARG A 389 -17.65 -23.49 5.72
N TYR A 390 -16.90 -23.15 4.68
CA TYR A 390 -16.66 -21.79 4.22
C TYR A 390 -17.01 -21.67 2.75
N ASP A 391 -17.75 -20.63 2.39
CA ASP A 391 -18.06 -20.31 1.00
C ASP A 391 -16.85 -19.64 0.35
N VAL A 392 -16.46 -20.10 -0.84
CA VAL A 392 -15.36 -19.56 -1.63
C VAL A 392 -15.74 -19.51 -3.13
N PRO A 393 -15.11 -18.65 -3.94
CA PRO A 393 -15.32 -18.69 -5.39
C PRO A 393 -14.94 -20.03 -5.99
N GLU A 394 -15.62 -20.42 -7.08
CA GLU A 394 -15.21 -21.58 -7.86
C GLU A 394 -13.93 -21.25 -8.65
N ILE A 395 -12.95 -22.13 -8.58
CA ILE A 395 -11.67 -22.00 -9.31
C ILE A 395 -11.34 -23.31 -10.05
N GLY A 396 -10.56 -23.19 -11.11
CA GLY A 396 -10.04 -24.34 -11.84
C GLY A 396 -9.09 -25.19 -10.99
N TRP A 397 -8.99 -26.50 -11.30
CA TRP A 397 -8.17 -27.48 -10.56
C TRP A 397 -6.70 -27.05 -10.39
N MET A 398 -6.13 -26.30 -11.34
CA MET A 398 -4.68 -26.00 -11.39
C MET A 398 -4.35 -24.52 -11.43
N ASP A 399 -5.36 -23.66 -11.31
CA ASP A 399 -5.23 -22.30 -11.82
C ASP A 399 -4.96 -21.27 -10.73
N ALA A 400 -5.25 -21.58 -9.47
CA ALA A 400 -5.19 -20.61 -8.37
C ALA A 400 -3.79 -20.40 -7.81
N MET A 401 -3.31 -19.16 -7.89
CA MET A 401 -2.09 -18.71 -7.22
C MET A 401 -2.42 -18.18 -5.82
N CYS A 402 -3.29 -17.17 -5.74
CA CYS A 402 -3.82 -16.59 -4.52
C CYS A 402 -5.35 -16.57 -4.57
N ASP A 403 -6.01 -16.80 -3.44
CA ASP A 403 -7.46 -16.76 -3.27
C ASP A 403 -7.76 -16.27 -1.86
N ASP A 404 -8.13 -14.99 -1.73
CA ASP A 404 -8.27 -14.32 -0.44
C ASP A 404 -9.32 -14.99 0.46
N ALA A 405 -10.46 -15.42 -0.11
CA ALA A 405 -11.52 -16.12 0.59
C ALA A 405 -11.01 -17.44 1.22
N GLU A 406 -10.33 -18.30 0.44
CA GLU A 406 -9.75 -19.52 0.96
C GLU A 406 -8.62 -19.25 1.95
N GLU A 407 -7.72 -18.31 1.66
CA GLU A 407 -6.57 -17.98 2.53
C GLU A 407 -7.04 -17.51 3.91
N MET A 408 -8.04 -16.61 3.95
CA MET A 408 -8.64 -16.14 5.18
C MET A 408 -9.34 -17.28 5.94
N ALA A 409 -10.13 -18.12 5.26
CA ALA A 409 -10.80 -19.27 5.87
C ALA A 409 -9.79 -20.30 6.43
N PHE A 410 -8.73 -20.58 5.68
CA PHE A 410 -7.66 -21.50 6.05
C PHE A 410 -6.86 -21.00 7.26
N SER A 411 -6.50 -19.71 7.27
CA SER A 411 -5.81 -19.09 8.42
C SER A 411 -6.68 -19.10 9.69
N ASN A 412 -7.98 -18.86 9.54
CA ASN A 412 -8.97 -18.98 10.61
C ASN A 412 -9.01 -20.40 11.19
N ALA A 413 -9.15 -21.41 10.32
CA ALA A 413 -9.21 -22.81 10.73
C ALA A 413 -7.94 -23.25 11.48
N ILE A 414 -6.76 -22.87 10.98
CA ILE A 414 -5.47 -23.15 11.65
C ILE A 414 -5.46 -22.59 13.09
N SER A 415 -5.93 -21.36 13.25
CA SER A 415 -5.87 -20.65 14.52
C SER A 415 -6.93 -21.13 15.51
N LEU A 416 -8.19 -21.24 15.09
CA LEU A 416 -9.33 -21.68 15.92
C LEU A 416 -9.16 -23.09 16.45
N TYR A 417 -8.62 -24.00 15.62
CA TYR A 417 -8.40 -25.39 16.00
C TYR A 417 -7.01 -25.66 16.59
N ALA A 418 -6.21 -24.61 16.79
CA ALA A 418 -4.85 -24.68 17.31
C ALA A 418 -4.00 -25.76 16.59
N ILE A 419 -4.03 -25.72 15.26
CA ILE A 419 -3.24 -26.61 14.41
C ILE A 419 -1.75 -26.32 14.63
N ASP A 420 -0.98 -27.39 14.84
CA ASP A 420 0.46 -27.31 15.09
C ASP A 420 1.25 -27.45 13.78
N ILE A 421 0.78 -28.33 12.89
CA ILE A 421 1.41 -28.65 11.62
C ILE A 421 0.39 -28.65 10.50
N VAL A 422 0.73 -28.03 9.39
CA VAL A 422 0.04 -28.19 8.11
C VAL A 422 0.86 -29.13 7.23
N HIS A 423 0.29 -30.28 6.87
CA HIS A 423 0.87 -31.22 5.94
C HIS A 423 0.15 -31.13 4.59
N ILE A 424 0.80 -30.50 3.62
CA ILE A 424 0.32 -30.39 2.25
C ILE A 424 0.50 -31.74 1.55
N GLN A 425 -0.63 -32.38 1.24
CA GLN A 425 -0.67 -33.60 0.44
C GLN A 425 -0.80 -33.26 -1.03
N HIS A 426 -1.67 -32.31 -1.36
CA HIS A 426 -1.86 -31.84 -2.74
C HIS A 426 -2.52 -30.46 -2.72
N LEU A 427 -2.19 -29.60 -3.70
CA LEU A 427 -2.75 -28.25 -3.83
C LEU A 427 -3.69 -28.08 -5.03
N GLY A 428 -4.07 -29.16 -5.70
CA GLY A 428 -5.16 -29.13 -6.68
C GLY A 428 -6.45 -28.62 -6.04
N HIS A 429 -7.15 -27.73 -6.73
CA HIS A 429 -8.26 -26.92 -6.22
C HIS A 429 -7.92 -25.93 -5.10
N HIS A 430 -6.68 -25.82 -4.63
CA HIS A 430 -6.28 -24.92 -3.56
C HIS A 430 -5.38 -23.80 -4.09
N ALA A 431 -5.34 -22.67 -3.41
CA ALA A 431 -4.38 -21.62 -3.72
C ALA A 431 -2.93 -22.08 -3.45
N LEU A 432 -2.01 -21.76 -4.38
CA LEU A 432 -0.57 -22.00 -4.18
C LEU A 432 0.00 -21.27 -2.96
N SER A 433 -0.64 -20.21 -2.49
CA SER A 433 -0.24 -19.40 -1.35
C SER A 433 -0.40 -20.10 0.01
N LEU A 434 -1.21 -21.16 0.11
CA LEU A 434 -1.57 -21.77 1.41
C LEU A 434 -0.38 -22.20 2.28
N PRO A 435 0.74 -22.74 1.77
CA PRO A 435 1.91 -23.03 2.61
C PRO A 435 2.55 -21.78 3.21
N ILE A 436 2.48 -20.64 2.51
CA ILE A 436 2.94 -19.34 3.04
C ILE A 436 2.00 -18.87 4.15
N ILE A 437 0.68 -18.97 3.93
CA ILE A 437 -0.34 -18.62 4.93
C ILE A 437 -0.21 -19.51 6.19
N ALA A 438 -0.01 -20.81 6.01
CA ALA A 438 0.21 -21.76 7.11
C ALA A 438 1.42 -21.36 7.96
N LYS A 439 2.54 -21.01 7.32
CA LYS A 439 3.74 -20.57 8.02
C LYS A 439 3.55 -19.22 8.72
N ALA A 440 2.84 -18.28 8.08
CA ALA A 440 2.46 -16.99 8.65
C ALA A 440 1.52 -17.12 9.86
N CYS A 441 0.82 -18.25 10.01
CA CYS A 441 0.04 -18.59 11.20
C CYS A 441 0.85 -19.28 12.31
N GLY A 442 2.16 -19.47 12.10
CA GLY A 442 3.11 -20.04 13.05
C GLY A 442 3.14 -21.57 13.11
N THR A 443 2.59 -22.25 12.10
CA THR A 443 2.61 -23.73 12.03
C THR A 443 3.91 -24.26 11.45
N GLY A 444 4.24 -25.52 11.78
CA GLY A 444 5.19 -26.30 10.99
C GLY A 444 4.57 -26.67 9.64
N VAL A 445 5.31 -26.56 8.55
CA VAL A 445 4.79 -26.84 7.21
C VAL A 445 5.56 -28.00 6.58
N MET A 446 4.83 -29.05 6.23
CA MET A 446 5.36 -30.22 5.55
C MET A 446 4.70 -30.39 4.18
N PHE A 447 5.45 -30.86 3.19
CA PHE A 447 4.92 -31.12 1.84
C PHE A 447 5.29 -32.54 1.40
N SER A 448 4.32 -33.34 0.98
CA SER A 448 4.57 -34.63 0.32
C SER A 448 4.48 -34.48 -1.19
N ALA A 449 5.59 -34.70 -1.89
CA ALA A 449 5.66 -34.66 -3.36
C ALA A 449 5.12 -35.96 -3.97
N HIS A 450 3.79 -36.12 -3.99
CA HIS A 450 3.11 -37.29 -4.55
C HIS A 450 3.10 -37.33 -6.09
N ASP A 451 3.29 -36.18 -6.73
CA ASP A 451 3.36 -36.02 -8.18
C ASP A 451 4.34 -34.90 -8.55
N PHE A 452 4.47 -34.63 -9.86
CA PHE A 452 5.32 -33.56 -10.37
C PHE A 452 4.56 -32.24 -10.58
N TRP A 453 3.46 -32.02 -9.85
CA TRP A 453 2.74 -30.76 -9.95
C TRP A 453 3.62 -29.58 -9.58
N LEU A 454 4.49 -29.68 -8.57
CA LEU A 454 5.45 -28.60 -8.28
C LEU A 454 6.26 -28.20 -9.52
N VAL A 455 6.58 -29.14 -10.40
CA VAL A 455 7.40 -28.93 -11.61
C VAL A 455 6.60 -28.38 -12.79
N SER A 456 5.35 -28.77 -12.97
CA SER A 456 4.51 -28.32 -14.09
C SER A 456 3.02 -28.47 -13.78
N ALA A 457 2.19 -27.59 -14.37
CA ALA A 457 0.75 -27.80 -14.41
C ALA A 457 0.38 -29.12 -15.11
N ARG A 458 1.24 -29.69 -15.96
CA ARG A 458 1.09 -31.07 -16.41
C ARG A 458 1.83 -31.99 -15.43
N TYR A 459 1.17 -32.37 -14.34
CA TYR A 459 1.78 -33.14 -13.23
C TYR A 459 2.36 -34.51 -13.63
N ASN A 460 2.02 -35.00 -14.83
CA ASN A 460 2.58 -36.21 -15.42
C ASN A 460 3.82 -35.96 -16.29
N LEU A 461 4.21 -34.71 -16.51
CA LEU A 461 5.36 -34.29 -17.31
C LEU A 461 5.36 -34.76 -18.77
N LEU A 462 4.20 -35.19 -19.29
CA LEU A 462 4.05 -35.56 -20.69
C LEU A 462 3.83 -34.32 -21.54
N ASN A 463 4.59 -34.20 -22.64
CA ASN A 463 4.43 -33.15 -23.62
C ASN A 463 3.14 -33.31 -24.47
N HIS A 464 2.97 -32.47 -25.49
CA HIS A 464 1.79 -32.51 -26.37
C HIS A 464 1.69 -33.76 -27.24
N GLU A 465 2.80 -34.47 -27.48
CA GLU A 465 2.85 -35.78 -28.14
C GLU A 465 2.80 -36.97 -27.16
N LEU A 466 2.44 -36.74 -25.90
CA LEU A 466 2.38 -37.76 -24.84
C LEU A 466 3.72 -38.45 -24.56
N ARG A 467 4.83 -37.72 -24.69
CA ARG A 467 6.19 -38.19 -24.39
C ARG A 467 6.79 -37.44 -23.21
N TYR A 468 7.56 -38.15 -22.40
CA TYR A 468 8.40 -37.54 -21.37
C TYR A 468 9.80 -37.29 -21.92
N VAL A 469 10.25 -36.04 -21.83
CA VAL A 469 11.63 -35.63 -22.14
C VAL A 469 12.12 -34.84 -20.94
N GLU A 470 13.00 -35.45 -20.15
CA GLU A 470 13.45 -34.88 -18.87
C GLU A 470 14.11 -33.50 -19.05
N GLU A 471 14.93 -33.33 -20.10
CA GLU A 471 15.59 -32.05 -20.39
C GLU A 471 14.58 -30.91 -20.64
N ASP A 472 13.49 -31.17 -21.36
CA ASP A 472 12.45 -30.16 -21.61
C ASP A 472 11.73 -29.73 -20.32
N VAL A 473 11.66 -30.63 -19.34
CA VAL A 473 11.04 -30.36 -18.04
C VAL A 473 11.94 -29.48 -17.17
N LYS A 474 13.25 -29.70 -17.22
CA LYS A 474 14.24 -28.91 -16.46
C LYS A 474 14.22 -27.44 -16.89
N TRP A 475 14.11 -27.18 -18.19
CA TRP A 475 14.13 -25.82 -18.73
C TRP A 475 12.74 -25.16 -18.75
N VAL A 476 12.61 -24.05 -18.01
CA VAL A 476 11.35 -23.28 -17.93
C VAL A 476 10.83 -22.82 -19.29
N LEU A 477 11.74 -22.43 -20.20
CA LEU A 477 11.40 -22.01 -21.57
C LEU A 477 10.79 -23.15 -22.38
N SER A 478 11.37 -24.36 -22.32
CA SER A 478 10.82 -25.54 -22.99
C SER A 478 9.46 -25.90 -22.41
N SER A 479 9.31 -25.83 -21.08
CA SER A 479 8.03 -26.07 -20.40
C SER A 479 6.95 -25.05 -20.78
N ASP A 480 7.31 -23.77 -20.94
CA ASP A 480 6.40 -22.71 -21.44
C ASP A 480 5.91 -23.00 -22.87
N VAL A 481 6.81 -23.45 -23.76
CA VAL A 481 6.43 -23.84 -25.13
C VAL A 481 5.47 -25.03 -25.12
N VAL A 482 5.72 -26.03 -24.27
CA VAL A 482 4.83 -27.18 -24.11
C VAL A 482 3.45 -26.75 -23.62
N LEU A 483 3.36 -25.87 -22.61
CA LEU A 483 2.09 -25.36 -22.10
C LEU A 483 1.37 -24.46 -23.11
N ARG A 484 2.10 -23.66 -23.89
CA ARG A 484 1.52 -22.89 -25.00
C ARG A 484 0.88 -23.82 -26.03
N ALA A 485 1.59 -24.86 -26.44
CA ALA A 485 1.10 -25.80 -27.44
C ALA A 485 -0.06 -26.67 -26.93
N ALA A 486 0.00 -27.13 -25.68
CA ALA A 486 -0.97 -28.08 -25.12
C ALA A 486 -2.21 -27.40 -24.51
N GLU A 487 -2.07 -26.22 -23.93
CA GLU A 487 -3.09 -25.56 -23.10
C GLU A 487 -3.33 -24.09 -23.47
N ASN A 488 -2.65 -23.56 -24.51
CA ASN A 488 -2.75 -22.17 -24.95
C ASN A 488 -2.45 -21.13 -23.84
N ALA A 489 -1.58 -21.47 -22.88
CA ALA A 489 -1.12 -20.53 -21.86
C ALA A 489 -0.27 -19.40 -22.49
N ASP A 490 -0.20 -18.22 -21.86
CA ASP A 490 0.64 -17.13 -22.35
C ASP A 490 2.12 -17.40 -22.08
N TYR A 491 3.02 -16.84 -22.91
CA TYR A 491 4.46 -16.96 -22.68
C TYR A 491 4.85 -16.37 -21.30
N GLY A 492 5.72 -17.04 -20.55
CA GLY A 492 6.11 -16.65 -19.20
C GLY A 492 5.16 -17.12 -18.10
N SER A 493 4.12 -17.90 -18.42
CA SER A 493 3.17 -18.45 -17.44
C SER A 493 3.86 -19.45 -16.50
N GLU A 494 4.63 -20.39 -17.04
CA GLU A 494 5.39 -21.35 -16.23
C GLU A 494 6.51 -20.67 -15.45
N GLN A 495 7.15 -19.64 -16.04
CA GLN A 495 8.11 -18.82 -15.31
C GLN A 495 7.49 -18.17 -14.08
N THR A 496 6.32 -17.55 -14.24
CA THR A 496 5.56 -16.92 -13.14
C THR A 496 5.19 -17.95 -12.08
N ARG A 497 4.67 -19.10 -12.51
CA ARG A 497 4.29 -20.22 -11.65
C ARG A 497 5.47 -20.78 -10.86
N ARG A 498 6.57 -21.12 -11.53
CA ARG A 498 7.78 -21.67 -10.88
C ARG A 498 8.43 -20.66 -9.96
N ALA A 499 8.44 -19.37 -10.31
CA ALA A 499 8.94 -18.32 -9.41
C ALA A 499 8.11 -18.23 -8.13
N PHE A 500 6.78 -18.32 -8.23
CA PHE A 500 5.90 -18.36 -7.07
C PHE A 500 6.10 -19.63 -6.23
N ILE A 501 6.20 -20.81 -6.87
CA ILE A 501 6.49 -22.07 -6.19
C ILE A 501 7.84 -21.99 -5.46
N ALA A 502 8.88 -21.47 -6.09
CA ALA A 502 10.18 -21.26 -5.45
C ALA A 502 10.09 -20.32 -4.23
N ARG A 503 9.19 -19.33 -4.25
CA ARG A 503 8.90 -18.47 -3.09
C ARG A 503 8.12 -19.23 -2.00
N MET A 504 7.10 -20.00 -2.39
CA MET A 504 6.26 -20.82 -1.51
C MET A 504 7.07 -21.88 -0.78
N LEU A 505 7.98 -22.58 -1.47
CA LEU A 505 8.83 -23.63 -0.91
C LEU A 505 9.75 -23.12 0.21
N ARG A 506 9.99 -21.79 0.31
CA ARG A 506 10.73 -21.20 1.45
C ARG A 506 9.96 -21.27 2.77
N SER A 507 8.63 -21.43 2.69
CA SER A 507 7.75 -21.60 3.84
C SER A 507 7.55 -23.06 4.23
N VAL A 508 8.06 -24.01 3.44
CA VAL A 508 8.05 -25.45 3.73
C VAL A 508 9.28 -25.82 4.56
N ASP A 509 9.06 -26.39 5.74
CA ASP A 509 10.13 -26.81 6.65
C ASP A 509 10.70 -28.18 6.28
N THR A 510 9.86 -29.09 5.80
CA THR A 510 10.26 -30.44 5.37
C THR A 510 9.49 -30.88 4.13
N ILE A 511 10.21 -31.42 3.15
CA ILE A 511 9.63 -32.04 1.95
C ILE A 511 9.92 -33.54 1.92
N LEU A 512 8.88 -34.33 1.61
CA LEU A 512 8.94 -35.79 1.53
C LEU A 512 8.88 -36.24 0.07
N PHE A 513 9.76 -37.16 -0.29
CA PHE A 513 9.85 -37.76 -1.60
C PHE A 513 9.70 -39.28 -1.54
N GLY A 514 9.11 -39.84 -2.59
CA GLY A 514 9.02 -41.29 -2.78
C GLY A 514 10.36 -41.91 -3.17
N THR A 515 11.16 -41.24 -3.99
CA THR A 515 12.40 -41.78 -4.58
C THR A 515 13.53 -40.75 -4.66
N ARG A 516 14.75 -41.20 -4.92
CA ARG A 516 15.90 -40.29 -5.12
C ARG A 516 15.78 -39.56 -6.44
N HIS A 517 15.26 -40.21 -7.48
CA HIS A 517 15.02 -39.57 -8.77
C HIS A 517 14.08 -38.35 -8.65
N SER A 518 12.91 -38.51 -8.01
CA SER A 518 11.97 -37.39 -7.83
C SER A 518 12.55 -36.25 -7.00
N GLN A 519 13.33 -36.57 -5.96
CA GLN A 519 14.08 -35.58 -5.19
C GLN A 519 15.08 -34.82 -6.05
N ALA A 520 15.93 -35.54 -6.79
CA ALA A 520 17.00 -34.95 -7.60
C ALA A 520 16.43 -33.99 -8.66
N LEU A 521 15.40 -34.40 -9.40
CA LEU A 521 14.75 -33.57 -10.41
C LEU A 521 14.17 -32.28 -9.80
N ILE A 522 13.49 -32.38 -8.66
CA ILE A 522 12.88 -31.22 -8.00
C ILE A 522 13.94 -30.29 -7.39
N HIS A 523 15.05 -30.83 -6.87
CA HIS A 523 16.18 -30.02 -6.37
C HIS A 523 16.93 -29.32 -7.50
N GLU A 524 17.07 -29.95 -8.66
CA GLU A 524 17.68 -29.31 -9.84
C GLU A 524 16.85 -28.11 -10.33
N ILE A 525 15.52 -28.24 -10.33
CA ILE A 525 14.60 -27.15 -10.70
C ILE A 525 14.49 -26.08 -9.60
N TYR A 526 14.57 -26.49 -8.33
CA TYR A 526 14.51 -25.61 -7.17
C TYR A 526 15.73 -25.78 -6.24
N PRO A 527 16.91 -25.24 -6.61
CA PRO A 527 18.14 -25.40 -5.82
C PRO A 527 18.03 -24.86 -4.39
N GLY A 528 17.11 -23.94 -4.12
CA GLY A 528 16.82 -23.43 -2.77
C GLY A 528 16.42 -24.51 -1.76
N LEU A 529 15.97 -25.68 -2.21
CA LEU A 529 15.63 -26.83 -1.37
C LEU A 529 16.85 -27.51 -0.72
N GLU A 530 18.08 -27.29 -1.21
CA GLU A 530 19.30 -27.82 -0.59
C GLU A 530 19.49 -27.32 0.86
N SER A 531 18.96 -26.12 1.15
CA SER A 531 18.96 -25.52 2.49
C SER A 531 17.83 -26.02 3.40
N ARG A 532 16.99 -26.95 2.92
CA ARG A 532 15.79 -27.44 3.60
C ARG A 532 15.90 -28.92 3.92
N ARG A 533 15.09 -29.38 4.89
CA ARG A 533 15.03 -30.80 5.22
C ARG A 533 14.28 -31.55 4.12
N SER A 534 14.99 -32.38 3.37
CA SER A 534 14.43 -33.18 2.28
C SER A 534 14.63 -34.66 2.60
N LEU A 535 13.53 -35.42 2.72
CA LEU A 535 13.55 -36.83 3.13
C LEU A 535 13.02 -37.72 2.02
N VAL A 536 13.77 -38.78 1.68
CA VAL A 536 13.31 -39.85 0.79
C VAL A 536 12.86 -41.02 1.67
N LEU A 537 11.56 -41.11 1.91
CA LEU A 537 10.98 -42.11 2.83
C LEU A 537 10.23 -43.23 2.08
N GLY A 538 9.94 -43.06 0.80
CA GLY A 538 9.04 -43.95 0.05
C GLY A 538 7.57 -43.70 0.40
N ILE A 539 6.72 -44.64 -0.01
CA ILE A 539 5.29 -44.66 0.35
C ILE A 539 4.99 -46.03 0.98
N PRO A 540 4.43 -46.07 2.21
CA PRO A 540 4.07 -47.34 2.84
C PRO A 540 2.91 -47.99 2.10
N SER A 541 2.97 -49.31 1.93
CA SER A 541 1.80 -50.08 1.49
C SER A 541 0.77 -50.16 2.64
N PRO A 542 -0.53 -50.24 2.34
CA PRO A 542 -1.56 -50.49 3.36
C PRO A 542 -1.27 -51.78 4.14
N GLU A 543 -1.52 -51.79 5.45
CA GLU A 543 -1.34 -52.99 6.27
C GLU A 543 -2.38 -54.05 5.90
N ASN A 544 -1.92 -55.25 5.55
CA ASN A 544 -2.79 -56.41 5.39
C ASN A 544 -3.07 -57.04 6.75
N THR A 545 -4.31 -57.45 6.98
CA THR A 545 -4.72 -58.17 8.21
C THR A 545 -3.99 -59.50 8.40
N VAL A 546 -3.39 -60.04 7.33
CA VAL A 546 -2.53 -61.23 7.32
C VAL A 546 -1.19 -60.85 6.68
N PRO A 547 -0.04 -61.27 7.24
CA PRO A 547 1.26 -61.06 6.62
C PRO A 547 1.29 -61.61 5.19
N VAL A 548 1.70 -60.80 4.21
CA VAL A 548 1.83 -61.26 2.83
C VAL A 548 2.98 -62.26 2.77
N ILE A 549 2.64 -63.51 2.50
CA ILE A 549 3.62 -64.57 2.24
C ILE A 549 3.92 -64.56 0.74
N PRO A 550 5.17 -64.28 0.31
CA PRO A 550 5.55 -64.31 -1.09
C PRO A 550 5.24 -65.66 -1.72
N LYS A 551 4.90 -65.68 -3.01
CA LYS A 551 4.75 -66.91 -3.79
C LYS A 551 6.04 -67.73 -3.70
N PRO A 552 6.00 -69.06 -3.50
CA PRO A 552 7.17 -69.91 -3.63
C PRO A 552 7.51 -70.12 -5.12
N TYR A 553 8.80 -70.28 -5.44
CA TYR A 553 9.21 -70.55 -6.82
C TYR A 553 8.70 -71.93 -7.29
N VAL A 554 8.11 -71.96 -8.49
CA VAL A 554 7.64 -73.18 -9.17
C VAL A 554 8.16 -73.17 -10.62
N PRO A 555 8.82 -74.23 -11.09
CA PRO A 555 9.23 -74.33 -12.51
C PRO A 555 8.03 -74.29 -13.46
N LEU A 556 8.21 -73.70 -14.64
CA LEU A 556 7.12 -73.45 -15.59
C LEU A 556 6.74 -74.71 -16.40
N GLY A 557 7.74 -75.52 -16.77
CA GLY A 557 7.53 -76.68 -17.64
C GLY A 557 6.93 -76.28 -19.00
N GLU A 558 5.85 -76.96 -19.41
CA GLU A 558 5.11 -76.67 -20.66
C GLU A 558 4.00 -75.61 -20.49
N GLN A 559 3.83 -75.03 -19.31
CA GLN A 559 2.78 -74.04 -19.06
C GLN A 559 3.14 -72.67 -19.66
N PRO A 560 2.15 -71.84 -20.04
CA PRO A 560 2.40 -70.47 -20.45
C PRO A 560 2.89 -69.62 -19.27
N LEU A 561 3.80 -68.68 -19.53
CA LEU A 561 4.27 -67.72 -18.52
C LEU A 561 3.13 -66.75 -18.21
N ARG A 562 2.75 -66.65 -16.93
CA ARG A 562 1.62 -65.80 -16.52
C ARG A 562 2.10 -64.39 -16.18
N VAL A 563 1.48 -63.40 -16.82
CA VAL A 563 1.89 -62.00 -16.79
C VAL A 563 0.76 -61.15 -16.21
N ALA A 564 1.00 -60.51 -15.07
CA ALA A 564 0.08 -59.58 -14.43
C ALA A 564 0.32 -58.14 -14.91
N ILE A 565 -0.77 -57.42 -15.18
CA ILE A 565 -0.77 -55.97 -15.36
C ILE A 565 -1.46 -55.40 -14.12
N VAL A 566 -0.72 -54.67 -13.29
CA VAL A 566 -1.18 -54.26 -11.95
C VAL A 566 -1.38 -52.75 -11.88
N GLY A 567 -2.62 -52.34 -11.58
CA GLY A 567 -3.04 -50.95 -11.46
C GLY A 567 -4.02 -50.54 -12.57
N ASN A 568 -4.35 -49.25 -12.64
CA ASN A 568 -5.32 -48.77 -13.63
C ASN A 568 -4.80 -49.00 -15.07
N PHE A 569 -5.64 -49.60 -15.91
CA PHE A 569 -5.38 -49.86 -17.32
C PHE A 569 -5.82 -48.66 -18.16
N LEU A 570 -4.88 -47.74 -18.37
CA LEU A 570 -5.09 -46.48 -19.08
C LEU A 570 -3.82 -46.06 -19.84
N ARG A 571 -3.95 -45.14 -20.80
CA ARG A 571 -2.86 -44.79 -21.72
C ARG A 571 -1.56 -44.43 -21.01
N THR A 572 -1.62 -43.57 -19.99
CA THR A 572 -0.41 -43.12 -19.27
C THR A 572 0.28 -44.23 -18.47
N LYS A 573 -0.42 -45.35 -18.19
CA LYS A 573 0.11 -46.54 -17.52
C LYS A 573 0.61 -47.61 -18.52
N GLY A 574 0.68 -47.29 -19.81
CA GLY A 574 1.25 -48.15 -20.83
C GLY A 574 0.25 -49.11 -21.50
N ALA A 575 -1.05 -48.86 -21.38
CA ALA A 575 -2.09 -49.72 -21.97
C ALA A 575 -1.87 -50.00 -23.48
N ASP A 576 -1.50 -48.98 -24.26
CA ASP A 576 -1.21 -49.14 -25.71
C ASP A 576 -0.03 -50.09 -25.97
N THR A 577 0.99 -50.05 -25.10
CA THR A 577 2.14 -50.95 -25.16
C THR A 577 1.75 -52.37 -24.82
N VAL A 578 0.92 -52.55 -23.79
CA VAL A 578 0.39 -53.87 -23.39
C VAL A 578 -0.49 -54.47 -24.48
N LEU A 579 -1.38 -53.70 -25.10
CA LEU A 579 -2.23 -54.21 -26.18
C LEU A 579 -1.40 -54.64 -27.38
N SER A 580 -0.43 -53.80 -27.79
CA SER A 580 0.50 -54.15 -28.86
C SER A 580 1.33 -55.39 -28.54
N LEU A 581 1.73 -55.55 -27.26
CA LEU A 581 2.43 -56.74 -26.77
C LEU A 581 1.57 -58.00 -26.86
N ILE A 582 0.29 -57.91 -26.44
CA ILE A 582 -0.66 -59.02 -26.50
C ILE A 582 -0.84 -59.49 -27.96
N ASP A 583 -0.92 -58.55 -28.90
CA ASP A 583 -1.06 -58.86 -30.32
C ASP A 583 0.23 -59.45 -30.96
N LEU A 584 1.41 -59.10 -30.42
CA LEU A 584 2.71 -59.61 -30.88
C LEU A 584 3.09 -60.97 -30.25
N ALA A 585 2.61 -61.24 -29.03
CA ALA A 585 2.97 -62.42 -28.25
C ALA A 585 2.28 -63.69 -28.75
N HIS A 586 2.98 -64.82 -28.75
CA HIS A 586 2.36 -66.10 -29.12
C HIS A 586 1.35 -66.52 -28.03
N PRO A 587 0.08 -66.82 -28.37
CA PRO A 587 -0.97 -67.03 -27.37
C PRO A 587 -0.74 -68.27 -26.49
N ASP A 588 -0.01 -69.27 -26.98
CA ASP A 588 0.35 -70.47 -26.19
C ASP A 588 1.54 -70.25 -25.25
N HIS A 589 2.31 -69.17 -25.41
CA HIS A 589 3.48 -68.91 -24.58
C HIS A 589 3.17 -68.04 -23.35
N PHE A 590 2.11 -67.23 -23.42
CA PHE A 590 1.83 -66.19 -22.43
C PHE A 590 0.34 -66.08 -22.10
N GLU A 591 0.04 -65.97 -20.80
CA GLU A 591 -1.30 -65.71 -20.27
C GLU A 591 -1.30 -64.36 -19.54
N PHE A 592 -2.13 -63.41 -19.98
CA PHE A 592 -2.17 -62.05 -19.45
C PHE A 592 -3.33 -61.84 -18.49
N HIS A 593 -3.06 -61.24 -17.34
CA HIS A 593 -4.01 -60.99 -16.27
C HIS A 593 -4.05 -59.49 -15.95
N ILE A 594 -5.16 -58.81 -16.22
CA ILE A 594 -5.34 -57.37 -15.98
C ILE A 594 -6.06 -57.17 -14.64
N PHE A 595 -5.34 -56.58 -13.67
CA PHE A 595 -5.82 -56.27 -12.33
C PHE A 595 -5.92 -54.75 -12.14
N GLY A 596 -7.15 -54.23 -12.11
CA GLY A 596 -7.40 -52.81 -11.89
C GLY A 596 -8.57 -52.27 -12.72
N TYR A 597 -8.81 -50.97 -12.58
CA TYR A 597 -9.82 -50.26 -13.37
C TYR A 597 -9.39 -50.17 -14.84
N VAL A 598 -10.25 -50.60 -15.76
CA VAL A 598 -10.07 -50.38 -17.20
C VAL A 598 -10.72 -49.06 -17.60
N HIS A 599 -9.95 -48.19 -18.24
CA HIS A 599 -10.49 -46.92 -18.73
C HIS A 599 -11.45 -47.18 -19.91
N PRO A 600 -12.59 -46.46 -20.03
CA PRO A 600 -13.63 -46.76 -21.00
C PRO A 600 -13.17 -46.74 -22.46
N GLU A 601 -12.07 -46.05 -22.78
CA GLU A 601 -11.49 -46.05 -24.13
C GLU A 601 -10.95 -47.44 -24.55
N TYR A 602 -10.62 -48.30 -23.59
CA TYR A 602 -10.05 -49.63 -23.83
C TYR A 602 -11.06 -50.77 -23.68
N ASP A 603 -12.21 -50.52 -23.05
CA ASP A 603 -13.27 -51.53 -22.88
C ASP A 603 -13.71 -52.17 -24.22
N PRO A 604 -13.95 -51.40 -25.31
CA PRO A 604 -14.32 -51.99 -26.59
C PRO A 604 -13.20 -52.86 -27.18
N VAL A 605 -11.93 -52.47 -27.03
CA VAL A 605 -10.79 -53.18 -27.61
C VAL A 605 -10.53 -54.51 -26.90
N LEU A 606 -10.70 -54.54 -25.57
CA LEU A 606 -10.60 -55.76 -24.77
C LEU A 606 -11.80 -56.70 -24.98
N SER A 607 -12.98 -56.14 -25.26
CA SER A 607 -14.22 -56.92 -25.43
C SER A 607 -14.46 -57.41 -26.87
N ALA A 608 -13.97 -56.70 -27.89
CA ALA A 608 -14.24 -56.99 -29.31
C ALA A 608 -13.53 -58.26 -29.83
N GLN A 609 -12.45 -58.69 -29.19
CA GLN A 609 -11.73 -59.92 -29.54
C GLN A 609 -11.74 -60.87 -28.35
N GLN A 610 -12.41 -62.02 -28.45
CA GLN A 610 -12.27 -63.08 -27.45
C GLN A 610 -10.88 -63.70 -27.55
N ARG A 611 -9.95 -63.19 -26.73
CA ARG A 611 -8.61 -63.73 -26.55
C ARG A 611 -8.62 -64.70 -25.38
N SER A 612 -8.45 -66.00 -25.62
CA SER A 612 -8.48 -67.03 -24.57
C SER A 612 -7.35 -66.91 -23.55
N ASN A 613 -6.27 -66.19 -23.90
CA ASN A 613 -5.10 -65.95 -23.08
C ASN A 613 -5.08 -64.57 -22.37
N VAL A 614 -6.21 -63.84 -22.33
CA VAL A 614 -6.34 -62.57 -21.61
C VAL A 614 -7.50 -62.62 -20.62
N LYS A 615 -7.26 -62.29 -19.34
CA LYS A 615 -8.26 -62.28 -18.26
C LYS A 615 -8.30 -60.93 -17.56
N VAL A 616 -9.49 -60.37 -17.40
CA VAL A 616 -9.71 -59.07 -16.72
C VAL A 616 -10.43 -59.31 -15.40
N TYR A 617 -9.84 -58.83 -14.30
CA TYR A 617 -10.33 -59.08 -12.93
C TYR A 617 -11.07 -57.88 -12.32
N GLY A 618 -10.95 -56.68 -12.92
CA GLY A 618 -11.54 -55.45 -12.39
C GLY A 618 -10.74 -54.85 -11.22
N ARG A 619 -11.35 -53.90 -10.50
CA ARG A 619 -10.73 -53.24 -9.33
C ARG A 619 -10.60 -54.25 -8.18
N TYR A 620 -9.40 -54.37 -7.62
CA TYR A 620 -9.16 -55.08 -6.36
C TYR A 620 -9.14 -54.08 -5.19
N THR A 621 -9.50 -54.55 -3.99
CA THR A 621 -9.40 -53.73 -2.78
C THR A 621 -7.95 -53.65 -2.36
N ALA A 622 -7.46 -52.47 -1.99
CA ALA A 622 -6.10 -52.30 -1.49
C ALA A 622 -5.87 -53.25 -0.30
N GLY A 623 -4.89 -54.15 -0.43
CA GLY A 623 -4.57 -55.20 0.54
C GLY A 623 -5.12 -56.60 0.24
N ASP A 624 -6.05 -56.75 -0.71
CA ASP A 624 -6.49 -58.04 -1.26
C ASP A 624 -5.65 -58.42 -2.50
N ILE A 625 -4.34 -58.45 -2.30
CA ILE A 625 -3.33 -58.58 -3.36
C ILE A 625 -2.88 -60.04 -3.59
N GLU A 626 -3.43 -61.00 -2.84
CA GLU A 626 -3.08 -62.42 -2.97
C GLU A 626 -3.46 -62.98 -4.35
N THR A 627 -4.50 -62.41 -4.98
CA THR A 627 -4.91 -62.74 -6.34
C THR A 627 -3.79 -62.53 -7.37
N LEU A 628 -2.83 -61.63 -7.10
CA LEU A 628 -1.67 -61.40 -7.97
C LEU A 628 -0.75 -62.62 -8.07
N LYS A 629 -0.74 -63.52 -7.06
CA LYS A 629 0.11 -64.72 -7.05
C LYS A 629 -0.20 -65.71 -8.18
N ILE A 630 -1.31 -65.54 -8.89
CA ILE A 630 -1.59 -66.34 -10.10
C ILE A 630 -0.50 -66.12 -11.16
N ALA A 631 0.08 -64.93 -11.22
CA ALA A 631 1.11 -64.56 -12.18
C ALA A 631 2.53 -64.86 -11.68
N ASP A 632 3.48 -64.87 -12.61
CA ASP A 632 4.92 -65.04 -12.38
C ASP A 632 5.67 -63.72 -12.59
N VAL A 633 5.17 -62.89 -13.50
CA VAL A 633 5.76 -61.62 -13.93
C VAL A 633 4.73 -60.50 -13.76
N ALA A 634 5.16 -59.30 -13.41
CA ALA A 634 4.32 -58.10 -13.39
C ALA A 634 4.80 -57.07 -14.43
N LEU A 635 3.87 -56.38 -15.10
CA LEU A 635 4.17 -55.28 -16.02
C LEU A 635 3.78 -53.94 -15.40
N ASN A 636 4.75 -53.05 -15.26
CA ASN A 636 4.56 -51.66 -14.86
C ASN A 636 5.17 -50.74 -15.93
N LEU A 637 4.43 -50.52 -17.02
CA LEU A 637 4.94 -49.93 -18.27
C LEU A 637 4.51 -48.47 -18.45
N SER A 638 4.44 -47.70 -17.37
CA SER A 638 4.04 -46.29 -17.42
C SER A 638 4.93 -45.50 -18.38
N ILE A 639 4.29 -44.58 -19.13
CA ILE A 639 4.98 -43.72 -20.11
C ILE A 639 5.43 -42.39 -19.51
N TRP A 640 5.04 -42.14 -18.26
CA TRP A 640 5.41 -40.96 -17.50
C TRP A 640 6.28 -41.36 -16.30
N PRO A 641 7.13 -40.46 -15.79
CA PRO A 641 7.94 -40.75 -14.62
C PRO A 641 7.01 -40.86 -13.41
N GLU A 642 6.82 -42.06 -12.85
CA GLU A 642 6.09 -42.19 -11.60
C GLU A 642 6.94 -41.65 -10.44
N THR A 643 6.30 -41.13 -9.38
CA THR A 643 6.98 -40.65 -8.17
C THR A 643 7.33 -41.77 -7.19
N TYR A 644 6.57 -42.87 -7.20
CA TYR A 644 6.89 -44.06 -6.41
C TYR A 644 6.37 -45.37 -7.03
N CYS A 645 5.10 -45.43 -7.46
CA CYS A 645 4.39 -46.63 -7.92
C CYS A 645 4.13 -47.69 -6.82
N ILE A 646 2.96 -47.65 -6.17
CA ILE A 646 2.60 -48.61 -5.12
C ILE A 646 2.41 -50.03 -5.68
N SER A 647 1.88 -50.16 -6.91
CA SER A 647 1.65 -51.48 -7.52
C SER A 647 2.94 -52.27 -7.78
N LEU A 648 4.08 -51.59 -7.93
CA LEU A 648 5.39 -52.24 -7.96
C LEU A 648 5.74 -52.89 -6.61
N SER A 649 5.44 -52.21 -5.50
CA SER A 649 5.60 -52.80 -4.16
C SER A 649 4.69 -54.02 -3.98
N GLU A 650 3.44 -53.95 -4.45
CA GLU A 650 2.48 -55.06 -4.36
C GLU A 650 2.92 -56.28 -5.18
N ALA A 651 3.53 -56.05 -6.36
CA ALA A 651 4.11 -57.11 -7.17
C ALA A 651 5.25 -57.84 -6.44
N TRP A 652 6.20 -57.10 -5.88
CA TRP A 652 7.29 -57.67 -5.09
C TRP A 652 6.80 -58.39 -3.83
N GLN A 653 5.83 -57.82 -3.11
CA GLN A 653 5.25 -58.44 -1.92
C GLN A 653 4.63 -59.82 -2.22
N ASN A 654 4.12 -60.01 -3.44
CA ASN A 654 3.57 -61.30 -3.89
C ASN A 654 4.60 -62.20 -4.60
N GLY A 655 5.85 -61.77 -4.76
CA GLY A 655 6.93 -62.55 -5.37
C GLY A 655 6.91 -62.56 -6.91
N LEU A 656 6.31 -61.56 -7.55
CA LEU A 656 6.28 -61.43 -9.01
C LEU A 656 7.53 -60.69 -9.49
N ILE A 657 8.11 -61.14 -10.60
CA ILE A 657 9.27 -60.46 -11.23
C ILE A 657 8.74 -59.28 -12.06
N PRO A 658 9.07 -58.01 -11.74
CA PRO A 658 8.57 -56.88 -12.51
C PRO A 658 9.39 -56.64 -13.79
N ILE A 659 8.69 -56.27 -14.86
CA ILE A 659 9.25 -55.62 -16.04
C ILE A 659 8.69 -54.20 -16.08
N VAL A 660 9.59 -53.23 -16.07
CA VAL A 660 9.24 -51.82 -15.88
C VAL A 660 9.82 -50.94 -16.97
N SER A 661 9.11 -49.84 -17.28
CA SER A 661 9.71 -48.76 -18.06
C SER A 661 10.90 -48.14 -17.30
N ASP A 662 12.02 -47.91 -17.99
CA ASP A 662 13.21 -47.24 -17.41
C ASP A 662 13.00 -45.72 -17.29
N ILE A 663 12.11 -45.34 -16.38
CA ILE A 663 11.69 -43.95 -16.20
C ILE A 663 11.26 -43.72 -14.75
N GLY A 664 11.58 -42.55 -14.20
CA GLY A 664 11.11 -42.14 -12.88
C GLY A 664 11.40 -43.15 -11.77
N ALA A 665 10.45 -43.32 -10.85
CA ALA A 665 10.54 -44.29 -9.76
C ALA A 665 10.62 -45.75 -10.20
N LEU A 666 10.07 -46.09 -11.37
CA LEU A 666 10.15 -47.44 -11.90
C LEU A 666 11.60 -47.81 -12.23
N GLY A 667 12.28 -46.94 -12.97
CA GLY A 667 13.70 -47.07 -13.27
C GLY A 667 14.60 -46.95 -12.03
N ASP A 668 14.27 -46.08 -11.08
CA ASP A 668 15.09 -45.86 -9.86
C ASP A 668 15.02 -47.04 -8.89
N ARG A 669 13.87 -47.71 -8.79
CA ARG A 669 13.62 -48.76 -7.77
C ARG A 669 13.99 -50.17 -8.21
N VAL A 670 13.96 -50.47 -9.51
CA VAL A 670 14.33 -51.79 -10.05
C VAL A 670 15.83 -51.81 -10.36
N THR A 671 16.51 -52.91 -10.04
CA THR A 671 17.88 -53.20 -10.47
C THR A 671 17.84 -54.17 -11.64
N ASP A 672 18.19 -53.69 -12.84
CA ASP A 672 18.06 -54.47 -14.08
C ASP A 672 18.83 -55.79 -14.01
N GLY A 673 18.13 -56.90 -14.32
CA GLY A 673 18.70 -58.24 -14.31
C GLY A 673 18.88 -58.88 -12.93
N VAL A 674 18.53 -58.18 -11.85
CA VAL A 674 18.72 -58.62 -10.45
C VAL A 674 17.38 -58.90 -9.78
N ASP A 675 16.50 -57.90 -9.66
CA ASP A 675 15.20 -57.98 -8.97
C ASP A 675 14.02 -57.67 -9.92
N GLY A 676 14.32 -57.49 -11.21
CA GLY A 676 13.39 -57.21 -12.30
C GLY A 676 14.12 -56.87 -13.60
N PHE A 677 13.38 -56.40 -14.61
CA PHE A 677 13.93 -55.90 -15.86
C PHE A 677 13.47 -54.48 -16.17
N LYS A 678 14.37 -53.71 -16.78
CA LYS A 678 14.08 -52.39 -17.34
C LYS A 678 13.94 -52.47 -18.86
N VAL A 679 12.98 -51.73 -19.41
CA VAL A 679 12.76 -51.62 -20.85
C VAL A 679 12.57 -50.15 -21.26
N PRO A 680 12.90 -49.79 -22.51
CA PRO A 680 12.56 -48.48 -23.04
C PRO A 680 11.04 -48.24 -23.03
N VAL A 681 10.65 -47.00 -22.72
CA VAL A 681 9.24 -46.58 -22.73
C VAL A 681 8.61 -46.84 -24.10
N GLY A 682 7.41 -47.41 -24.11
CA GLY A 682 6.64 -47.58 -25.34
C GLY A 682 7.19 -48.64 -26.30
N SER A 683 7.99 -49.61 -25.83
CA SER A 683 8.60 -50.65 -26.67
C SER A 683 8.04 -52.06 -26.38
N PRO A 684 6.95 -52.48 -27.06
CA PRO A 684 6.40 -53.82 -26.92
C PRO A 684 7.41 -54.93 -27.25
N ALA A 685 8.26 -54.70 -28.26
CA ALA A 685 9.27 -55.66 -28.69
C ALA A 685 10.31 -55.94 -27.60
N ALA A 686 10.77 -54.90 -26.89
CA ALA A 686 11.70 -55.06 -25.77
C ALA A 686 11.03 -55.80 -24.59
N VAL A 687 9.76 -55.52 -24.32
CA VAL A 687 9.00 -56.27 -23.30
C VAL A 687 8.90 -57.75 -23.67
N LEU A 688 8.54 -58.05 -24.93
CA LEU A 688 8.44 -59.43 -25.43
C LEU A 688 9.78 -60.16 -25.33
N GLU A 689 10.90 -59.50 -25.67
CA GLU A 689 12.24 -60.07 -25.53
C GLU A 689 12.53 -60.48 -24.08
N ARG A 690 12.20 -59.62 -23.10
CA ARG A 690 12.38 -59.93 -21.67
C ARG A 690 11.44 -61.04 -21.20
N LEU A 691 10.20 -61.07 -21.67
CA LEU A 691 9.25 -62.15 -21.38
C LEU A 691 9.71 -63.49 -21.94
N GLU A 692 10.20 -63.55 -23.19
CA GLU A 692 10.75 -64.76 -23.80
C GLU A 692 12.03 -65.22 -23.08
N LEU A 693 12.90 -64.28 -22.66
CA LEU A 693 14.08 -64.60 -21.87
C LEU A 693 13.71 -65.22 -20.52
N LEU A 694 12.73 -64.63 -19.82
CA LEU A 694 12.20 -65.19 -18.58
C LEU A 694 11.61 -66.56 -18.84
N ARG A 695 10.78 -66.74 -19.88
CA ARG A 695 10.16 -68.03 -20.24
C ARG A 695 11.20 -69.12 -20.51
N ALA A 696 12.27 -68.79 -21.22
CA ALA A 696 13.32 -69.73 -21.63
C ALA A 696 14.33 -70.10 -20.53
N SER A 697 14.40 -69.36 -19.41
CA SER A 697 15.43 -69.56 -18.38
C SER A 697 14.87 -69.72 -16.95
N GLU A 698 14.74 -70.97 -16.51
CA GLU A 698 14.39 -71.33 -15.13
C GLU A 698 15.36 -70.73 -14.10
N THR A 699 16.66 -70.89 -14.36
CA THR A 699 17.73 -70.38 -13.48
C THR A 699 17.62 -68.88 -13.27
N MET A 700 17.27 -68.13 -14.32
CA MET A 700 17.13 -66.67 -14.22
C MET A 700 15.91 -66.30 -13.39
N ARG A 701 14.74 -66.93 -13.62
CA ARG A 701 13.54 -66.69 -12.82
C ARG A 701 13.75 -67.00 -11.36
N ALA A 702 14.32 -68.17 -11.05
CA ALA A 702 14.61 -68.58 -9.67
C ALA A 702 15.55 -67.57 -8.97
N ARG A 703 16.61 -67.14 -9.67
CA ARG A 703 17.57 -66.16 -9.15
C ARG A 703 16.92 -64.80 -8.89
N MET A 704 16.15 -64.28 -9.85
CA MET A 704 15.48 -62.97 -9.69
C MET A 704 14.46 -63.00 -8.57
N MET A 705 13.64 -64.05 -8.53
CA MET A 705 12.63 -64.22 -7.49
C MET A 705 13.25 -64.35 -6.09
N ALA A 706 14.43 -64.96 -5.96
CA ALA A 706 15.16 -65.05 -4.69
C ALA A 706 15.74 -63.70 -4.22
N ASN A 707 15.94 -62.73 -5.12
CA ASN A 707 16.39 -61.38 -4.76
C ASN A 707 15.23 -60.47 -4.31
N ILE A 708 13.97 -60.90 -4.48
CA ILE A 708 12.80 -60.14 -4.02
C ILE A 708 12.67 -60.29 -2.50
N GLY A 709 12.75 -59.19 -1.76
CA GLY A 709 12.59 -59.20 -0.32
C GLY A 709 12.20 -57.84 0.28
N PRO A 710 11.95 -57.78 1.61
CA PRO A 710 11.37 -56.60 2.27
C PRO A 710 12.13 -55.28 2.12
N HIS A 711 13.39 -55.31 1.72
CA HIS A 711 14.21 -54.13 1.47
C HIS A 711 13.79 -53.36 0.21
N LEU A 712 12.97 -53.95 -0.68
CA LEU A 712 12.52 -53.34 -1.95
C LEU A 712 11.26 -52.46 -1.80
N TRP A 713 10.59 -52.51 -0.64
CA TRP A 713 9.41 -51.68 -0.34
C TRP A 713 9.51 -51.03 1.03
N CYS A 714 8.71 -49.99 1.22
CA CYS A 714 8.71 -49.22 2.46
C CYS A 714 7.97 -49.97 3.58
N ASP A 715 8.63 -50.13 4.73
CA ASP A 715 8.04 -50.67 5.95
C ASP A 715 7.18 -49.61 6.65
N ALA A 716 5.90 -49.91 6.86
CA ALA A 716 4.93 -48.95 7.41
C ALA A 716 5.28 -48.48 8.83
N LYS A 717 5.85 -49.36 9.67
CA LYS A 717 6.21 -49.02 11.04
C LYS A 717 7.43 -48.11 11.09
N MET A 718 8.48 -48.42 10.33
CA MET A 718 9.66 -47.57 10.18
C MET A 718 9.29 -46.20 9.58
N TYR A 719 8.41 -46.19 8.57
CA TYR A 719 7.88 -44.97 7.99
C TYR A 719 7.14 -44.11 9.02
N GLY A 720 6.22 -44.71 9.79
CA GLY A 720 5.47 -44.01 10.82
C GLY A 720 6.38 -43.37 11.87
N ALA A 721 7.40 -44.09 12.35
CA ALA A 721 8.39 -43.54 13.28
C ALA A 721 9.17 -42.36 12.68
N ALA A 722 9.67 -42.50 11.45
CA ALA A 722 10.40 -41.44 10.77
C ALA A 722 9.53 -40.19 10.53
N LEU A 723 8.26 -40.38 10.14
CA LEU A 723 7.32 -39.28 9.95
C LEU A 723 6.98 -38.59 11.28
N GLN A 724 6.80 -39.35 12.36
CA GLN A 724 6.56 -38.78 13.70
C GLN A 724 7.74 -37.90 14.14
N ASP A 725 8.98 -38.35 13.92
CA ASP A 725 10.17 -37.56 14.22
C ASP A 725 10.30 -36.32 13.33
N ALA A 726 9.89 -36.43 12.05
CA ALA A 726 9.83 -35.28 11.14
C ALA A 726 8.81 -34.24 11.62
N TYR A 727 7.62 -34.67 12.04
CA TYR A 727 6.60 -33.78 12.62
C TYR A 727 7.08 -33.10 13.90
N ARG A 728 7.65 -33.84 14.84
CA ARG A 728 8.17 -33.27 16.11
C ARG A 728 9.25 -32.22 15.88
N ALA A 729 10.06 -32.38 14.84
CA ALA A 729 11.15 -31.45 14.53
C ALA A 729 10.66 -30.09 13.98
N ILE A 730 9.47 -30.04 13.40
CA ILE A 730 8.90 -28.81 12.81
C ILE A 730 7.75 -28.23 13.63
N ALA A 731 7.30 -28.93 14.67
CA ALA A 731 6.24 -28.47 15.56
C ALA A 731 6.66 -27.20 16.33
N PRO A 732 5.72 -26.29 16.64
CA PRO A 732 5.98 -25.13 17.49
C PRO A 732 6.60 -25.50 18.84
N VAL A 733 7.62 -24.74 19.26
CA VAL A 733 8.26 -24.86 20.57
C VAL A 733 7.47 -24.09 21.63
N ARG A 734 6.78 -23.02 21.23
CA ARG A 734 5.86 -22.25 22.08
C ARG A 734 4.43 -22.46 21.65
N GLU A 735 3.54 -22.49 22.64
CA GLU A 735 2.10 -22.53 22.37
C GLU A 735 1.64 -21.18 21.84
N LEU A 736 0.86 -21.20 20.76
CA LEU A 736 0.22 -20.03 20.20
C LEU A 736 -1.24 -19.97 20.67
N GLY A 737 -1.74 -18.76 20.88
CA GLY A 737 -3.12 -18.49 21.26
C GLY A 737 -4.11 -18.73 20.13
N VAL A 738 -5.40 -18.71 20.47
CA VAL A 738 -6.49 -18.85 19.51
C VAL A 738 -7.07 -17.48 19.18
N ALA A 739 -7.29 -17.22 17.89
CA ALA A 739 -7.87 -15.97 17.37
C ALA A 739 -8.57 -16.22 16.03
N GLU A 740 -9.53 -15.38 15.68
CA GLU A 740 -10.16 -15.37 14.34
C GLU A 740 -9.20 -14.72 13.33
N MET A 741 -8.21 -15.50 12.89
CA MET A 741 -7.19 -15.07 11.94
C MET A 741 -7.75 -14.91 10.54
N SER A 742 -7.56 -13.75 9.91
CA SER A 742 -8.05 -13.48 8.56
C SER A 742 -6.89 -13.01 7.67
N ILE A 743 -5.84 -13.83 7.56
CA ILE A 743 -4.64 -13.52 6.78
C ILE A 743 -4.83 -13.99 5.34
N ASP A 744 -4.62 -13.07 4.40
CA ASP A 744 -4.55 -13.30 2.96
C ASP A 744 -3.14 -12.98 2.41
N ALA A 745 -2.93 -13.26 1.12
CA ALA A 745 -1.70 -13.02 0.38
C ALA A 745 -1.22 -11.56 0.47
N GLY A 746 -2.13 -10.60 0.34
CA GLY A 746 -1.82 -9.17 0.45
C GLY A 746 -1.32 -8.80 1.84
N GLN A 747 -1.88 -9.42 2.87
CA GLN A 747 -1.46 -9.23 4.26
C GLN A 747 -0.09 -9.83 4.57
N VAL A 748 0.39 -10.79 3.79
CA VAL A 748 1.75 -11.36 3.90
C VAL A 748 2.71 -10.81 2.83
N HIS A 749 2.45 -9.61 2.31
CA HIS A 749 3.33 -8.91 1.36
C HIS A 749 3.51 -9.61 0.00
N LEU A 750 2.53 -10.41 -0.41
CA LEU A 750 2.44 -10.89 -1.79
C LEU A 750 1.55 -9.94 -2.58
N LEU A 751 1.88 -9.72 -3.85
CA LEU A 751 0.93 -9.14 -4.78
C LEU A 751 -0.08 -10.24 -5.15
N PRO A 752 -1.37 -10.12 -4.78
CA PRO A 752 -2.32 -11.18 -5.00
C PRO A 752 -2.61 -11.30 -6.50
N HIS A 753 -2.15 -12.39 -7.09
CA HIS A 753 -2.54 -12.80 -8.44
C HIS A 753 -3.46 -14.00 -8.32
N ALA A 754 -4.68 -13.91 -8.87
CA ALA A 754 -5.62 -15.02 -8.81
C ALA A 754 -5.10 -16.24 -9.59
N THR A 755 -4.43 -16.02 -10.72
CA THR A 755 -3.92 -17.10 -11.57
C THR A 755 -2.55 -16.79 -12.15
N TRP A 756 -1.77 -17.85 -12.41
CA TRP A 756 -0.48 -17.80 -13.08
C TRP A 756 -0.60 -17.77 -14.61
N ARG A 757 -1.80 -18.04 -15.17
CA ARG A 757 -2.02 -18.16 -16.62
C ARG A 757 -2.10 -16.81 -17.35
N HIS A 758 -2.36 -15.73 -16.61
CA HIS A 758 -2.51 -14.39 -17.17
C HIS A 758 -1.59 -13.42 -16.42
N GLN A 759 -0.64 -12.81 -17.10
CA GLN A 759 0.15 -11.73 -16.53
C GLN A 759 -0.74 -10.48 -16.42
N ALA A 760 -1.03 -10.03 -15.20
CA ALA A 760 -1.50 -8.65 -15.03
C ALA A 760 -0.35 -7.72 -15.46
N PRO A 761 -0.58 -6.73 -16.34
CA PRO A 761 0.49 -5.81 -16.72
C PRO A 761 0.98 -5.08 -15.45
N PRO A 762 2.30 -4.99 -15.22
CA PRO A 762 2.82 -4.22 -14.10
C PRO A 762 2.41 -2.76 -14.29
N ARG A 763 1.62 -2.23 -13.35
CA ARG A 763 1.38 -0.78 -13.26
C ARG A 763 2.71 -0.09 -13.01
N HIS A 764 3.05 0.86 -13.86
CA HIS A 764 4.36 1.51 -13.89
C HIS A 764 4.35 2.74 -12.96
N ILE A 765 5.53 3.15 -12.46
CA ILE A 765 5.74 4.39 -11.65
C ILE A 765 5.39 5.70 -12.39
N PHE A 766 4.82 5.60 -13.61
CA PHE A 766 4.42 6.71 -14.47
C PHE A 766 2.92 6.70 -14.79
N ASP A 767 2.12 5.94 -14.04
CA ASP A 767 0.67 6.10 -14.10
C ASP A 767 0.31 7.59 -13.84
N PRO A 768 -0.66 8.15 -14.58
CA PRO A 768 -0.79 9.59 -14.79
C PRO A 768 -1.07 10.37 -13.50
N PRO A 769 -0.68 11.66 -13.44
CA PRO A 769 -0.90 12.48 -12.26
C PRO A 769 -2.40 12.65 -12.01
N THR A 770 -2.80 12.52 -10.75
CA THR A 770 -4.12 12.91 -10.24
C THR A 770 -4.45 14.32 -10.73
N THR A 771 -5.45 14.43 -11.59
CA THR A 771 -6.08 15.70 -11.94
C THR A 771 -6.66 16.33 -10.66
N ARG A 772 -6.50 17.65 -10.53
CA ARG A 772 -6.96 18.42 -9.36
C ARG A 772 -8.42 18.80 -9.59
N ASP A 773 -9.35 18.16 -8.89
CA ASP A 773 -10.81 18.42 -9.03
C ASP A 773 -11.33 19.55 -8.11
N LEU A 774 -10.46 20.12 -7.26
CA LEU A 774 -10.79 21.11 -6.23
C LEU A 774 -9.74 22.23 -6.23
N ALA A 775 -10.10 23.45 -5.85
CA ALA A 775 -9.17 24.56 -5.60
C ALA A 775 -9.61 25.38 -4.37
N VAL A 776 -8.68 26.05 -3.68
CA VAL A 776 -8.97 26.95 -2.54
C VAL A 776 -8.79 28.43 -2.87
N GLU A 777 -8.35 28.71 -4.09
CA GLU A 777 -8.25 30.04 -4.68
C GLU A 777 -9.00 30.02 -6.01
N MET A 778 -9.42 31.18 -6.49
CA MET A 778 -10.08 31.31 -7.78
C MET A 778 -9.16 30.79 -8.90
N PRO A 779 -9.53 29.73 -9.65
CA PRO A 779 -8.66 29.15 -10.66
C PRO A 779 -8.38 30.08 -11.85
N GLU A 780 -9.34 30.97 -12.16
CA GLU A 780 -9.24 31.95 -13.24
C GLU A 780 -9.28 33.38 -12.66
N PRO A 781 -8.28 34.24 -12.91
CA PRO A 781 -8.24 35.58 -12.34
C PRO A 781 -9.39 36.47 -12.87
N VAL A 782 -10.15 37.07 -11.96
CA VAL A 782 -11.24 38.00 -12.28
C VAL A 782 -10.73 39.44 -12.21
N GLN A 783 -10.70 40.13 -13.35
CA GLN A 783 -10.25 41.52 -13.46
C GLN A 783 -11.39 42.52 -13.25
N ASN A 784 -12.62 42.09 -13.49
CA ASN A 784 -13.80 42.94 -13.32
C ASN A 784 -15.00 42.14 -12.81
N TRP A 785 -15.63 42.60 -11.73
CA TRP A 785 -16.89 42.06 -11.27
C TRP A 785 -18.04 42.88 -11.85
N VAL A 786 -18.75 42.30 -12.82
CA VAL A 786 -19.82 42.98 -13.57
C VAL A 786 -21.19 42.85 -12.90
N SER A 787 -21.36 41.85 -12.05
CA SER A 787 -22.66 41.56 -11.43
C SER A 787 -22.50 40.80 -10.12
N ILE A 788 -23.28 41.22 -9.12
CA ILE A 788 -23.47 40.55 -7.83
C ILE A 788 -24.96 40.25 -7.72
N GLN A 789 -25.35 38.98 -7.65
CA GLN A 789 -26.74 38.52 -7.67
C GLN A 789 -27.55 38.84 -8.93
N GLY A 790 -26.91 39.19 -10.05
CA GLY A 790 -27.63 39.43 -11.32
C GLY A 790 -27.67 38.23 -12.27
N GLY A 791 -27.15 37.06 -11.87
CA GLY A 791 -27.26 35.83 -12.64
C GLY A 791 -28.55 35.05 -12.32
N GLU A 792 -29.19 34.52 -13.35
CA GLU A 792 -30.34 33.61 -13.25
C GLU A 792 -29.84 32.18 -13.08
N CYS A 793 -30.34 31.47 -12.06
CA CYS A 793 -29.88 30.12 -11.77
C CYS A 793 -30.92 29.23 -11.07
N TYR A 794 -30.73 27.92 -11.25
CA TYR A 794 -31.48 26.90 -10.53
C TYR A 794 -30.60 25.66 -10.34
N ILE A 795 -30.71 25.01 -9.18
CA ILE A 795 -30.06 23.74 -8.88
C ILE A 795 -31.11 22.63 -9.00
N ASP A 796 -30.93 21.74 -9.98
CA ASP A 796 -31.82 20.62 -10.26
C ASP A 796 -31.66 19.52 -9.19
N GLU A 797 -30.42 19.21 -8.82
CA GLU A 797 -30.06 18.07 -7.96
C GLU A 797 -28.83 18.37 -7.08
N VAL A 798 -28.85 17.85 -5.85
CA VAL A 798 -27.69 17.74 -4.96
C VAL A 798 -27.53 16.29 -4.50
N SER A 799 -26.51 15.58 -4.99
CA SER A 799 -26.10 14.24 -4.55
C SER A 799 -27.24 13.20 -4.58
N GLY A 800 -27.96 13.13 -5.68
CA GLY A 800 -29.14 12.26 -5.82
C GLY A 800 -30.43 12.83 -5.24
N PHE A 801 -30.37 13.94 -4.49
CA PHE A 801 -31.55 14.62 -3.95
C PHE A 801 -32.06 15.68 -4.94
N VAL A 802 -33.22 15.42 -5.53
CA VAL A 802 -33.87 16.35 -6.48
C VAL A 802 -34.56 17.45 -5.69
N LEU A 803 -34.21 18.71 -5.97
CA LEU A 803 -34.81 19.88 -5.34
C LEU A 803 -36.11 20.26 -6.06
N SER A 804 -37.25 19.75 -5.59
CA SER A 804 -38.60 20.11 -6.05
C SER A 804 -39.40 20.82 -4.95
N ALA A 805 -40.51 21.48 -5.31
CA ALA A 805 -41.38 22.13 -4.33
C ALA A 805 -41.99 21.14 -3.30
N ASP A 806 -42.08 19.86 -3.65
CA ASP A 806 -42.72 18.79 -2.85
C ASP A 806 -41.73 17.95 -2.03
N SER A 807 -40.42 18.26 -2.04
CA SER A 807 -39.37 17.43 -1.43
C SER A 807 -38.79 17.99 -0.12
N VAL A 808 -39.39 19.07 0.43
CA VAL A 808 -38.91 19.76 1.64
C VAL A 808 -38.94 18.88 2.91
N ASP A 809 -39.71 17.78 2.90
CA ASP A 809 -39.90 16.88 4.06
C ASP A 809 -39.30 15.46 3.86
N LYS A 810 -38.40 15.23 2.89
CA LYS A 810 -37.76 13.92 2.68
C LYS A 810 -36.38 13.86 3.34
N ASP A 811 -36.09 12.76 4.05
CA ASP A 811 -34.77 12.50 4.62
C ASP A 811 -33.70 12.43 3.53
N PHE A 812 -32.67 13.27 3.66
CA PHE A 812 -31.51 13.25 2.78
C PHE A 812 -30.65 12.02 3.11
N VAL A 813 -30.37 11.19 2.10
CA VAL A 813 -29.47 10.05 2.27
C VAL A 813 -28.03 10.54 2.19
N ALA A 814 -27.24 10.23 3.22
CA ALA A 814 -25.86 10.66 3.27
C ALA A 814 -25.07 10.20 2.03
N SER A 815 -24.29 11.11 1.44
CA SER A 815 -23.54 10.86 0.20
C SER A 815 -22.04 11.09 0.40
N PRO A 816 -21.16 10.18 -0.07
CA PRO A 816 -19.70 10.34 0.02
C PRO A 816 -19.12 11.31 -1.01
N SER A 817 -19.94 11.80 -1.95
CA SER A 817 -19.54 12.79 -2.96
C SER A 817 -20.62 13.84 -3.17
N LEU A 818 -20.19 15.08 -3.41
CA LEU A 818 -21.02 16.17 -3.88
C LEU A 818 -21.25 16.01 -5.38
N ARG A 819 -22.47 15.62 -5.75
CA ARG A 819 -22.95 15.79 -7.12
C ARG A 819 -23.83 17.02 -7.17
N LEU A 820 -23.56 17.96 -8.07
CA LEU A 820 -24.39 19.14 -8.26
C LEU A 820 -24.76 19.25 -9.73
N ARG A 821 -26.04 19.44 -10.05
CA ARG A 821 -26.48 19.70 -11.43
C ARG A 821 -27.48 20.84 -11.44
N GLY A 822 -27.41 21.68 -12.45
CA GLY A 822 -28.31 22.82 -12.58
C GLY A 822 -28.09 23.61 -13.86
N TRP A 823 -28.59 24.83 -13.87
CA TRP A 823 -28.32 25.80 -14.93
C TRP A 823 -28.04 27.19 -14.36
N PHE A 824 -27.21 27.94 -15.06
CA PHE A 824 -26.80 29.30 -14.70
C PHE A 824 -26.48 30.11 -15.96
N PHE A 825 -27.01 31.32 -16.05
CA PHE A 825 -26.60 32.32 -17.04
C PHE A 825 -26.76 33.75 -16.49
N VAL A 826 -26.06 34.71 -17.10
CA VAL A 826 -26.21 36.14 -16.79
C VAL A 826 -26.98 36.79 -17.93
N PRO A 827 -28.12 37.46 -17.69
CA PRO A 827 -28.87 38.16 -18.72
C PRO A 827 -27.98 39.14 -19.51
N GLY A 828 -28.07 39.09 -20.84
CA GLY A 828 -27.23 39.90 -21.74
C GLY A 828 -25.84 39.32 -22.05
N VAL A 829 -25.42 38.22 -21.41
CA VAL A 829 -24.15 37.54 -21.71
C VAL A 829 -24.41 36.29 -22.56
N THR A 830 -24.07 36.35 -23.85
CA THR A 830 -24.37 35.28 -24.83
C THR A 830 -23.35 34.14 -24.85
N THR A 831 -22.22 34.28 -24.14
CA THR A 831 -21.16 33.26 -24.03
C THR A 831 -21.23 32.58 -22.68
N SER A 832 -21.13 31.24 -22.64
CA SER A 832 -21.27 30.49 -21.39
C SER A 832 -20.15 30.72 -20.38
N GLY A 833 -18.89 30.86 -20.81
CA GLY A 833 -17.75 31.03 -19.89
C GLY A 833 -17.43 29.81 -19.02
N SER A 834 -16.40 29.96 -18.19
CA SER A 834 -15.99 29.02 -17.15
C SER A 834 -16.90 29.21 -15.93
N LEU A 835 -17.52 28.13 -15.43
CA LEU A 835 -18.36 28.19 -14.24
C LEU A 835 -17.69 27.46 -13.10
N TYR A 836 -17.66 28.10 -11.94
CA TYR A 836 -17.18 27.53 -10.69
C TYR A 836 -18.31 27.46 -9.68
N VAL A 837 -18.48 26.28 -9.08
CA VAL A 837 -19.27 26.10 -7.87
C VAL A 837 -18.36 26.40 -6.69
N VAL A 838 -18.79 27.30 -5.80
CA VAL A 838 -18.01 27.72 -4.65
C VAL A 838 -18.71 27.30 -3.36
N LEU A 839 -18.05 26.50 -2.54
CA LEU A 839 -18.53 26.14 -1.20
C LEU A 839 -17.99 27.17 -0.20
N ILE A 840 -18.90 27.87 0.49
CA ILE A 840 -18.58 29.00 1.36
C ILE A 840 -18.93 28.64 2.81
N GLY A 841 -17.90 28.32 3.60
CA GLY A 841 -18.03 27.93 5.01
C GLY A 841 -18.14 29.10 5.98
N ALA A 842 -17.86 28.85 7.26
CA ALA A 842 -17.69 29.90 8.29
C ALA A 842 -16.54 30.86 7.91
N ALA A 843 -16.46 32.01 8.61
CA ALA A 843 -15.51 33.09 8.29
C ALA A 843 -14.03 32.64 8.31
N GLU A 844 -13.70 31.65 9.14
CA GLU A 844 -12.34 31.13 9.32
C GLU A 844 -11.95 30.04 8.30
N ALA A 845 -12.92 29.45 7.60
CA ALA A 845 -12.64 28.42 6.59
C ALA A 845 -12.14 29.07 5.28
N SER A 846 -11.43 28.33 4.43
CA SER A 846 -11.20 28.77 3.04
C SER A 846 -12.41 28.39 2.17
N PRO A 847 -12.80 29.21 1.19
CA PRO A 847 -13.77 28.79 0.19
C PRO A 847 -13.20 27.68 -0.69
N VAL A 848 -14.08 26.83 -1.23
CA VAL A 848 -13.68 25.71 -2.10
C VAL A 848 -14.27 25.93 -3.49
N PHE A 849 -13.42 26.12 -4.47
CA PHE A 849 -13.77 26.29 -5.88
C PHE A 849 -13.75 24.94 -6.58
N ILE A 850 -14.82 24.66 -7.32
CA ILE A 850 -15.00 23.42 -8.08
C ILE A 850 -15.36 23.81 -9.50
N GLU A 851 -14.51 23.47 -10.47
CA GLU A 851 -14.81 23.74 -11.87
C GLU A 851 -15.98 22.87 -12.34
N ALA A 852 -17.00 23.52 -12.90
CA ALA A 852 -18.21 22.86 -13.37
C ALA A 852 -18.14 22.55 -14.87
N VAL A 853 -18.54 21.33 -15.22
CA VAL A 853 -18.66 20.92 -16.62
C VAL A 853 -19.91 21.56 -17.22
N ARG A 854 -19.74 22.47 -18.19
CA ARG A 854 -20.84 23.14 -18.89
C ARG A 854 -21.64 22.16 -19.77
N GLU A 855 -22.94 22.08 -19.57
CA GLU A 855 -23.88 21.20 -20.30
C GLU A 855 -24.83 21.98 -21.23
N SER A 856 -25.25 21.36 -22.34
CA SER A 856 -26.25 21.94 -23.24
C SER A 856 -27.66 21.82 -22.65
N ARG A 857 -28.42 22.92 -22.58
CA ARG A 857 -29.80 22.97 -22.05
C ARG A 857 -30.75 23.74 -22.99
N PRO A 858 -31.21 23.12 -24.10
CA PRO A 858 -32.07 23.78 -25.08
C PRO A 858 -33.44 24.19 -24.54
N ASP A 859 -33.91 23.47 -23.51
CA ASP A 859 -35.13 23.77 -22.77
C ASP A 859 -35.06 25.15 -22.10
N ILE A 860 -33.89 25.53 -21.56
CA ILE A 860 -33.70 26.86 -20.94
C ILE A 860 -33.71 27.97 -21.99
N CYS A 861 -33.09 27.77 -23.16
CA CYS A 861 -33.15 28.73 -24.27
C CYS A 861 -34.58 28.97 -24.78
N SER A 862 -35.48 28.00 -24.61
CA SER A 862 -36.89 28.16 -25.00
C SER A 862 -37.68 29.06 -24.03
N ILE A 863 -37.26 29.11 -22.76
CA ILE A 863 -37.88 29.93 -21.71
C ILE A 863 -37.22 31.32 -21.67
N PHE A 864 -35.90 31.36 -21.81
CA PHE A 864 -35.08 32.56 -21.80
C PHE A 864 -34.35 32.70 -23.15
N PRO A 865 -34.88 33.48 -24.10
CA PRO A 865 -34.30 33.61 -25.44
C PRO A 865 -32.83 34.07 -25.46
N ASP A 866 -32.41 34.83 -24.46
CA ASP A 866 -31.06 35.37 -24.32
C ASP A 866 -30.09 34.43 -23.59
N ALA A 867 -30.55 33.24 -23.14
CA ALA A 867 -29.70 32.28 -22.45
C ALA A 867 -28.77 31.53 -23.43
N PRO A 868 -27.49 31.33 -23.08
CA PRO A 868 -26.54 30.62 -23.94
C PRO A 868 -26.91 29.13 -24.05
N ARG A 869 -26.61 28.51 -25.20
CA ARG A 869 -26.94 27.09 -25.46
C ARG A 869 -26.39 26.12 -24.42
N ARG A 870 -25.23 26.44 -23.83
CA ARG A 870 -24.60 25.70 -22.72
C ARG A 870 -24.84 26.38 -21.37
N ALA A 871 -26.09 26.68 -21.04
CA ALA A 871 -26.46 27.25 -19.74
C ALA A 871 -26.46 26.22 -18.60
N GLY A 872 -26.48 24.91 -18.91
CA GLY A 872 -26.41 23.84 -17.91
C GLY A 872 -25.03 23.69 -17.31
N PHE A 873 -24.95 23.04 -16.14
CA PHE A 873 -23.70 22.63 -15.54
C PHE A 873 -23.86 21.37 -14.68
N SER A 874 -22.76 20.63 -14.52
CA SER A 874 -22.63 19.55 -13.55
C SER A 874 -21.27 19.54 -12.86
N VAL A 875 -21.25 19.06 -11.62
CA VAL A 875 -20.06 18.85 -10.78
C VAL A 875 -20.22 17.51 -10.08
N GLU A 876 -19.14 16.75 -9.99
CA GLU A 876 -19.04 15.57 -9.13
C GLU A 876 -17.68 15.56 -8.45
N VAL A 877 -17.65 15.69 -7.13
CA VAL A 877 -16.41 15.72 -6.37
C VAL A 877 -16.56 15.07 -4.99
N ALA A 878 -15.51 14.43 -4.50
CA ALA A 878 -15.52 13.84 -3.17
C ALA A 878 -15.01 14.86 -2.13
N LEU A 879 -15.85 15.19 -1.13
CA LEU A 879 -15.47 16.04 -0.01
C LEU A 879 -14.94 15.16 1.12
N ARG A 880 -13.63 14.87 1.07
CA ARG A 880 -13.00 13.90 1.96
C ARG A 880 -12.07 14.60 2.95
N GLY A 881 -12.34 14.38 4.24
CA GLY A 881 -11.51 14.86 5.35
C GLY A 881 -12.19 15.96 6.16
N LYS A 882 -11.68 16.17 7.37
CA LYS A 882 -12.17 17.17 8.33
C LYS A 882 -12.11 18.61 7.83
N TRP A 883 -11.24 18.93 6.88
CA TRP A 883 -11.15 20.29 6.29
C TRP A 883 -12.42 20.67 5.50
N SER A 884 -13.17 19.66 5.02
CA SER A 884 -14.44 19.83 4.32
C SER A 884 -15.66 19.65 5.23
N GLU A 885 -15.49 19.48 6.55
CA GLU A 885 -16.59 19.37 7.51
C GLU A 885 -17.21 20.73 7.83
N GLY A 886 -18.51 20.71 8.13
CA GLY A 886 -19.28 21.88 8.52
C GLY A 886 -20.36 22.26 7.51
N ALA A 887 -20.95 23.43 7.74
CA ALA A 887 -22.04 23.95 6.92
C ALA A 887 -21.50 24.90 5.83
N TYR A 888 -21.86 24.61 4.58
CA TYR A 888 -21.45 25.39 3.41
C TYR A 888 -22.66 25.98 2.69
N ARG A 889 -22.54 27.25 2.33
CA ARG A 889 -23.44 27.90 1.36
C ARG A 889 -22.87 27.70 -0.04
N ILE A 890 -23.73 27.52 -1.03
CA ILE A 890 -23.30 27.28 -2.42
C ILE A 890 -23.39 28.59 -3.21
N GLY A 891 -22.25 29.10 -3.65
CA GLY A 891 -22.12 30.19 -4.62
C GLY A 891 -21.81 29.68 -6.03
N LEU A 892 -22.16 30.48 -7.03
CA LEU A 892 -21.82 30.26 -8.42
C LEU A 892 -21.02 31.46 -8.92
N VAL A 893 -19.85 31.22 -9.50
CA VAL A 893 -19.02 32.24 -10.14
C VAL A 893 -18.87 31.89 -11.61
N ASN A 894 -19.32 32.76 -12.49
CA ASN A 894 -19.11 32.62 -13.92
C ASN A 894 -18.09 33.64 -14.41
N VAL A 895 -17.06 33.16 -15.11
CA VAL A 895 -16.00 34.00 -15.67
C VAL A 895 -16.06 33.94 -17.20
N VAL A 896 -16.18 35.11 -17.83
CA VAL A 896 -16.15 35.27 -19.28
C VAL A 896 -15.15 36.37 -19.60
N ASN A 897 -14.05 36.03 -20.28
CA ASN A 897 -13.00 37.00 -20.64
C ASN A 897 -12.51 37.84 -19.44
N ALA A 898 -12.22 37.20 -18.29
CA ALA A 898 -11.86 37.84 -17.02
C ALA A 898 -12.93 38.74 -16.36
N ALA A 899 -14.14 38.81 -16.91
CA ALA A 899 -15.29 39.41 -16.25
C ALA A 899 -16.06 38.35 -15.44
N GLY A 900 -16.14 38.57 -14.12
CA GLY A 900 -16.79 37.68 -13.17
C GLY A 900 -18.20 38.14 -12.81
N ALA A 901 -19.12 37.18 -12.69
CA ALA A 901 -20.43 37.37 -12.08
C ALA A 901 -20.62 36.37 -10.94
N PHE A 902 -21.07 36.85 -9.78
CA PHE A 902 -21.31 36.02 -8.60
C PHE A 902 -22.78 35.97 -8.23
N THR A 903 -23.30 34.76 -7.98
CA THR A 903 -24.64 34.54 -7.42
C THR A 903 -24.55 33.54 -6.26
N LEU A 904 -24.98 33.95 -5.07
CA LEU A 904 -25.19 33.04 -3.94
C LEU A 904 -26.54 32.35 -4.08
N THR A 905 -26.54 31.03 -4.16
CA THR A 905 -27.76 30.24 -4.31
C THR A 905 -28.48 30.11 -2.95
N PRO A 906 -29.79 29.81 -2.92
CA PRO A 906 -30.48 29.54 -1.66
C PRO A 906 -30.15 28.14 -1.11
N VAL A 907 -29.23 27.38 -1.71
CA VAL A 907 -28.92 26.00 -1.30
C VAL A 907 -27.67 25.99 -0.42
N SER A 908 -27.74 25.18 0.62
CA SER A 908 -26.65 24.92 1.55
C SER A 908 -26.55 23.43 1.84
N ILE A 909 -25.35 22.98 2.18
CA ILE A 909 -25.05 21.60 2.52
C ILE A 909 -24.37 21.54 3.89
N SER A 910 -24.53 20.43 4.60
CA SER A 910 -23.74 20.10 5.79
C SER A 910 -22.94 18.84 5.52
N VAL A 911 -21.66 18.88 5.84
CA VAL A 911 -20.72 17.77 5.68
C VAL A 911 -20.27 17.30 7.05
N ASP A 912 -20.41 16.02 7.32
CA ASP A 912 -20.00 15.37 8.57
C ASP A 912 -19.43 13.97 8.25
N GLY A 913 -18.31 13.61 8.87
CA GLY A 913 -17.63 12.33 8.61
C GLY A 913 -17.19 12.14 7.14
N GLY A 914 -16.93 13.23 6.41
CA GLY A 914 -16.63 13.18 4.98
C GLY A 914 -17.82 12.77 4.09
N GLN A 915 -19.03 12.86 4.63
CA GLN A 915 -20.28 12.67 3.88
C GLN A 915 -21.10 13.94 3.95
N ILE A 916 -21.81 14.24 2.86
CA ILE A 916 -22.88 15.23 2.92
C ILE A 916 -24.00 14.56 3.71
N VAL A 917 -24.46 15.18 4.79
CA VAL A 917 -25.47 14.61 5.70
C VAL A 917 -26.78 15.38 5.66
N ALA A 918 -26.76 16.63 5.19
CA ALA A 918 -27.96 17.44 5.04
C ALA A 918 -27.85 18.41 3.87
N VAL A 919 -28.99 18.70 3.25
CA VAL A 919 -29.17 19.77 2.25
C VAL A 919 -30.31 20.65 2.74
N ALA A 920 -30.11 21.96 2.76
CA ALA A 920 -31.12 22.92 3.20
C ALA A 920 -31.28 24.05 2.18
N ARG A 921 -32.52 24.51 2.01
CA ARG A 921 -32.87 25.63 1.13
C ARG A 921 -33.29 26.85 1.95
N ARG A 922 -32.43 27.86 2.05
CA ARG A 922 -32.69 29.13 2.76
C ARG A 922 -32.07 30.30 2.00
N GLY A 923 -32.87 31.32 1.71
CA GLY A 923 -32.36 32.57 1.12
C GLY A 923 -31.42 33.30 2.08
N ALA A 924 -30.38 33.94 1.52
CA ALA A 924 -29.44 34.77 2.26
C ALA A 924 -29.93 36.23 2.35
N SER A 925 -29.55 36.94 3.41
CA SER A 925 -29.76 38.38 3.50
C SER A 925 -28.78 39.12 2.59
N ASN A 926 -29.11 40.36 2.19
CA ASN A 926 -28.19 41.20 1.40
C ASN A 926 -26.83 41.38 2.08
N GLY A 927 -26.79 41.51 3.41
CA GLY A 927 -25.54 41.59 4.17
C GLY A 927 -24.69 40.32 4.05
N GLN A 928 -25.31 39.14 4.13
CA GLN A 928 -24.60 37.86 3.97
C GLN A 928 -24.06 37.69 2.55
N ILE A 929 -24.85 38.06 1.54
CA ILE A 929 -24.45 38.00 0.14
C ILE A 929 -23.21 38.85 -0.11
N LEU A 930 -23.19 40.08 0.41
CA LEU A 930 -22.06 40.99 0.27
C LEU A 930 -20.83 40.49 1.03
N ALA A 931 -21.01 39.93 2.23
CA ALA A 931 -19.90 39.35 3.00
C ALA A 931 -19.27 38.14 2.28
N ASP A 932 -20.08 37.22 1.75
CA ASP A 932 -19.61 36.06 1.00
C ASP A 932 -18.97 36.46 -0.34
N PHE A 933 -19.54 37.44 -1.04
CA PHE A 933 -18.95 38.03 -2.24
C PHE A 933 -17.58 38.65 -1.95
N ASN A 934 -17.47 39.50 -0.92
CA ASN A 934 -16.21 40.15 -0.55
C ASN A 934 -15.14 39.12 -0.22
N ARG A 935 -15.50 37.99 0.40
CA ARG A 935 -14.56 36.90 0.62
C ARG A 935 -14.08 36.30 -0.70
N ILE A 936 -15.00 35.92 -1.60
CA ILE A 936 -14.65 35.32 -2.89
C ILE A 936 -13.84 36.26 -3.79
N ALA A 937 -14.18 37.54 -3.82
CA ALA A 937 -13.55 38.52 -4.70
C ALA A 937 -12.06 38.77 -4.36
N HIS A 938 -11.61 38.40 -3.16
CA HIS A 938 -10.24 38.59 -2.68
C HIS A 938 -9.46 37.27 -2.49
N GLU A 939 -10.05 36.13 -2.85
CA GLU A 939 -9.37 34.82 -2.85
C GLU A 939 -8.70 34.58 -4.21
N ASP A 940 -7.91 35.59 -4.63
CA ASP A 940 -7.23 35.71 -5.92
C ASP A 940 -5.72 35.46 -5.82
N GLY A 941 -5.27 34.95 -4.67
CA GLY A 941 -3.87 34.66 -4.40
C GLY A 941 -3.01 35.89 -4.06
N VAL A 942 -3.58 37.10 -3.94
CA VAL A 942 -2.80 38.29 -3.55
C VAL A 942 -2.71 38.40 -2.02
N LEU A 943 -1.49 38.39 -1.49
CA LEU A 943 -1.23 38.73 -0.09
C LEU A 943 -1.50 40.23 0.14
N ARG A 944 -2.42 40.55 1.05
CA ARG A 944 -2.85 41.93 1.34
C ARG A 944 -2.28 42.40 2.66
N GLY A 945 -2.00 43.70 2.72
CA GLY A 945 -1.57 44.42 3.91
C GLY A 945 -0.15 44.20 4.42
N VAL A 946 0.58 43.19 3.94
CA VAL A 946 2.01 42.99 4.24
C VAL A 946 2.90 43.59 3.15
N LYS A 947 4.17 43.85 3.48
CA LYS A 947 5.17 44.31 2.50
C LYS A 947 5.46 43.21 1.47
N LEU A 948 5.38 43.55 0.19
CA LEU A 948 5.77 42.72 -0.94
C LEU A 948 6.99 43.33 -1.63
N SER A 949 7.90 42.48 -2.10
CA SER A 949 9.11 42.90 -2.83
C SER A 949 8.84 43.37 -4.26
N GLY A 950 7.64 43.14 -4.78
CA GLY A 950 7.22 43.47 -6.13
C GLY A 950 5.75 43.12 -6.35
N PHE A 951 5.25 43.36 -7.56
CA PHE A 951 3.89 42.94 -7.92
C PHE A 951 3.83 41.41 -8.10
N PRO A 952 2.80 40.73 -7.57
CA PRO A 952 2.53 39.35 -7.93
C PRO A 952 2.36 39.23 -9.46
N GLN A 953 2.99 38.22 -10.10
CA GLN A 953 2.92 37.94 -11.55
C GLN A 953 3.58 38.99 -12.48
N ALA A 954 4.67 39.64 -12.03
CA ALA A 954 5.27 40.78 -12.73
C ALA A 954 5.94 40.51 -14.11
N GLU A 955 6.12 39.26 -14.55
CA GLU A 955 6.93 38.90 -15.73
C GLU A 955 6.47 39.49 -17.10
N SER A 956 5.34 40.21 -17.16
CA SER A 956 4.86 40.83 -18.40
C SER A 956 4.05 42.12 -18.22
N LEU A 957 4.33 42.90 -17.18
CA LEU A 957 3.61 44.13 -16.88
C LEU A 957 4.13 45.34 -17.68
N ARG A 958 3.22 46.17 -18.18
CA ARG A 958 3.47 47.37 -18.98
C ARG A 958 3.02 48.61 -18.19
N LEU A 959 3.96 49.51 -17.92
CA LEU A 959 3.64 50.76 -17.23
C LEU A 959 2.87 51.70 -18.18
N LYS A 960 1.66 52.10 -17.80
CA LYS A 960 0.89 53.15 -18.47
C LYS A 960 0.91 54.44 -17.65
N ASP A 961 1.03 55.57 -18.32
CA ASP A 961 0.94 56.88 -17.68
C ASP A 961 -0.50 57.10 -17.16
N ALA A 962 -0.64 57.21 -15.84
CA ALA A 962 -1.92 57.38 -15.16
C ALA A 962 -2.26 58.85 -14.90
N GLN A 963 -1.73 59.80 -15.69
CA GLN A 963 -2.12 61.21 -15.57
C GLN A 963 -3.64 61.43 -15.70
N ALA A 964 -4.36 60.55 -16.39
CA ALA A 964 -5.81 60.56 -16.56
C ALA A 964 -6.60 59.77 -15.50
N ALA A 965 -5.96 59.12 -14.51
CA ALA A 965 -6.67 58.32 -13.50
C ALA A 965 -7.53 59.20 -12.58
N ALA A 966 -8.77 58.77 -12.33
CA ALA A 966 -9.66 59.40 -11.37
C ALA A 966 -9.53 58.69 -10.03
N TYR A 967 -9.26 59.44 -8.96
CA TYR A 967 -9.11 58.89 -7.61
C TYR A 967 -9.55 59.87 -6.53
N PHE A 968 -9.85 59.34 -5.35
CA PHE A 968 -10.06 60.09 -4.12
C PHE A 968 -9.70 59.22 -2.91
N ILE A 969 -9.18 59.85 -1.85
CA ILE A 969 -8.84 59.18 -0.59
C ILE A 969 -9.89 59.60 0.45
N ASP A 970 -10.65 58.62 0.95
CA ASP A 970 -11.63 58.83 2.01
C ASP A 970 -10.94 58.95 3.38
N ASP A 971 -10.06 58.00 3.68
CA ASP A 971 -9.33 57.90 4.95
C ASP A 971 -7.85 57.60 4.69
N LEU A 972 -6.96 58.32 5.38
CA LEU A 972 -5.51 58.05 5.39
C LEU A 972 -4.96 58.27 6.81
N GLY A 973 -4.43 57.23 7.43
CA GLY A 973 -3.93 57.28 8.81
C GLY A 973 -4.60 56.25 9.71
N ARG A 974 -5.18 56.67 10.83
CA ARG A 974 -6.00 55.80 11.70
C ARG A 974 -7.48 56.16 11.54
N PRO A 975 -8.37 55.20 11.24
CA PRO A 975 -9.79 55.48 11.07
C PRO A 975 -10.43 55.97 12.38
N ALA A 976 -11.37 56.91 12.28
CA ALA A 976 -12.07 57.46 13.45
C ALA A 976 -13.16 56.49 13.93
N GLY A 977 -13.03 55.98 15.16
CA GLY A 977 -14.09 55.21 15.84
C GLY A 977 -13.87 53.68 15.94
N GLU A 978 -12.71 53.15 15.56
CA GLU A 978 -12.33 51.76 15.86
C GLU A 978 -11.52 51.70 17.17
N ASP A 979 -11.99 50.93 18.15
CA ASP A 979 -11.33 50.70 19.45
C ASP A 979 -10.02 49.90 19.26
N GLU A 980 -8.89 50.51 19.67
CA GLU A 980 -7.60 49.99 20.17
C GLU A 980 -6.91 48.71 19.59
N ALA A 981 -7.43 48.01 18.57
CA ALA A 981 -6.93 46.68 18.19
C ALA A 981 -5.83 46.66 17.09
N GLY A 982 -5.47 47.79 16.49
CA GLY A 982 -4.46 47.85 15.42
C GLY A 982 -3.02 48.00 15.94
N ASP A 983 -2.04 47.39 15.24
CA ASP A 983 -0.61 47.67 15.48
C ASP A 983 -0.38 49.19 15.43
N PRO A 984 0.14 49.83 16.50
CA PRO A 984 0.32 51.27 16.54
C PRO A 984 1.21 51.83 15.42
N GLY A 985 1.98 50.99 14.72
CA GLY A 985 2.78 51.35 13.55
C GLY A 985 2.14 51.14 12.17
N ALA A 986 0.90 50.64 12.07
CA ALA A 986 0.24 50.39 10.78
C ALA A 986 -0.41 51.65 10.19
N LEU A 987 -0.45 51.73 8.85
CA LEU A 987 -1.07 52.82 8.09
C LEU A 987 -2.34 52.32 7.39
N TYR A 988 -3.51 52.86 7.72
CA TYR A 988 -4.75 52.55 7.00
C TYR A 988 -4.94 53.50 5.81
N ILE A 989 -5.41 52.97 4.69
CA ILE A 989 -5.80 53.75 3.52
C ILE A 989 -7.12 53.24 2.97
N ARG A 990 -8.04 54.16 2.65
CA ARG A 990 -9.33 53.88 2.00
C ARG A 990 -9.64 54.95 0.97
N GLY A 991 -10.24 54.56 -0.15
CA GLY A 991 -10.60 55.49 -1.21
C GLY A 991 -11.29 54.83 -2.38
N TRP A 992 -11.25 55.51 -3.52
CA TRP A 992 -11.62 54.94 -4.81
C TRP A 992 -10.61 55.34 -5.90
N PHE A 993 -10.41 54.44 -6.87
CA PHE A 993 -9.47 54.61 -7.97
C PHE A 993 -9.96 53.86 -9.21
N PHE A 994 -10.04 54.55 -10.35
CA PHE A 994 -10.29 53.92 -11.65
C PHE A 994 -9.65 54.70 -12.81
N LEU A 995 -9.50 54.02 -13.95
CA LEU A 995 -9.00 54.62 -15.19
C LEU A 995 -10.17 54.93 -16.13
N PRO A 996 -10.37 56.20 -16.53
CA PRO A 996 -11.39 56.55 -17.51
C PRO A 996 -11.22 55.77 -18.81
N GLY A 997 -12.28 55.09 -19.25
CA GLY A 997 -12.27 54.26 -20.46
C GLY A 997 -11.74 52.83 -20.27
N ALA A 998 -11.33 52.43 -19.06
CA ALA A 998 -11.08 51.03 -18.75
C ALA A 998 -12.38 50.34 -18.31
N ASP A 999 -12.69 49.19 -18.91
CA ASP A 999 -13.89 48.41 -18.57
C ASP A 999 -13.74 47.55 -17.31
N ALA A 1000 -12.59 47.63 -16.61
CA ALA A 1000 -12.25 46.77 -15.48
C ALA A 1000 -11.74 47.55 -14.27
N ALA A 1001 -12.10 47.09 -13.07
CA ALA A 1001 -11.54 47.62 -11.83
C ALA A 1001 -10.05 47.25 -11.72
N GLY A 1002 -9.67 45.99 -11.96
CA GLY A 1002 -8.30 45.53 -11.76
C GLY A 1002 -7.92 45.36 -10.28
N THR A 1003 -6.66 45.00 -10.05
CA THR A 1003 -6.11 44.72 -8.71
C THR A 1003 -5.40 45.95 -8.16
N MET A 1004 -5.73 46.35 -6.93
CA MET A 1004 -5.17 47.56 -6.29
C MET A 1004 -4.02 47.26 -5.35
N TYR A 1005 -3.07 48.19 -5.38
CA TYR A 1005 -1.91 48.20 -4.52
C TYR A 1005 -1.61 49.61 -4.04
N ALA A 1006 -1.09 49.71 -2.81
CA ALA A 1006 -0.34 50.88 -2.36
C ALA A 1006 1.15 50.61 -2.59
N VAL A 1007 1.88 51.59 -3.10
CA VAL A 1007 3.32 51.53 -3.33
C VAL A 1007 3.96 52.65 -2.54
N LEU A 1008 4.87 52.31 -1.62
CA LEU A 1008 5.68 53.28 -0.91
C LEU A 1008 7.02 53.43 -1.64
N VAL A 1009 7.28 54.62 -2.18
CA VAL A 1009 8.50 54.93 -2.94
C VAL A 1009 9.37 55.87 -2.12
N SER A 1010 10.62 55.50 -1.85
CA SER A 1010 11.56 56.37 -1.15
C SER A 1010 11.75 57.67 -1.93
N GLU A 1011 11.84 58.82 -1.25
CA GLU A 1011 12.14 60.12 -1.89
C GLU A 1011 13.49 60.12 -2.63
N THR A 1012 14.39 59.19 -2.31
CA THR A 1012 15.65 58.98 -3.06
C THR A 1012 15.44 58.26 -4.41
N GLY A 1013 14.29 57.62 -4.62
CA GLY A 1013 13.97 56.82 -5.80
C GLY A 1013 14.66 55.45 -5.86
N GLU A 1014 15.46 55.07 -4.85
CA GLU A 1014 16.24 53.83 -4.85
C GLU A 1014 15.47 52.60 -4.33
N GLU A 1015 14.35 52.81 -3.63
CA GLU A 1015 13.58 51.75 -2.99
C GLU A 1015 12.08 51.96 -3.18
N ALA A 1016 11.37 50.88 -3.50
CA ALA A 1016 9.91 50.86 -3.53
C ALA A 1016 9.39 49.55 -2.93
N VAL A 1017 8.31 49.62 -2.15
CA VAL A 1017 7.65 48.45 -1.54
C VAL A 1017 6.17 48.48 -1.82
N VAL A 1018 5.60 47.31 -2.13
CA VAL A 1018 4.23 47.16 -2.59
C VAL A 1018 3.38 46.52 -1.49
N PHE A 1019 2.11 46.92 -1.39
CA PHE A 1019 1.14 46.32 -0.49
C PHE A 1019 -0.16 46.07 -1.25
N GLY A 1020 -0.65 44.83 -1.23
CA GLY A 1020 -1.96 44.50 -1.78
C GLY A 1020 -3.09 45.15 -0.97
N LEU A 1021 -4.09 45.71 -1.67
CA LEU A 1021 -5.28 46.30 -1.07
C LEU A 1021 -6.53 45.48 -1.40
N HIS A 1022 -7.57 45.64 -0.60
CA HIS A 1022 -8.92 45.17 -0.93
C HIS A 1022 -9.57 46.13 -1.93
N ARG A 1023 -10.43 45.58 -2.80
CA ARG A 1023 -11.34 46.31 -3.67
C ARG A 1023 -12.72 46.34 -3.01
N ASP A 1024 -13.35 47.52 -3.01
CA ASP A 1024 -14.65 47.73 -2.38
C ASP A 1024 -15.71 48.18 -3.39
N ILE A 1025 -16.97 47.81 -3.12
CA ILE A 1025 -18.12 48.27 -3.90
C ILE A 1025 -18.37 49.75 -3.62
N ARG A 1026 -18.44 50.59 -4.66
CA ARG A 1026 -18.70 52.03 -4.56
C ARG A 1026 -19.75 52.50 -5.57
N GLU A 1027 -20.99 52.07 -5.36
CA GLU A 1027 -22.13 52.44 -6.22
C GLU A 1027 -22.40 53.96 -6.23
N ASP A 1028 -22.08 54.65 -5.13
CA ASP A 1028 -22.12 56.11 -5.01
C ASP A 1028 -21.18 56.81 -6.00
N VAL A 1029 -19.99 56.24 -6.23
CA VAL A 1029 -19.02 56.76 -7.20
C VAL A 1029 -19.51 56.50 -8.62
N ALA A 1030 -20.06 55.31 -8.90
CA ALA A 1030 -20.62 54.98 -10.21
C ALA A 1030 -21.79 55.90 -10.63
N LYS A 1031 -22.55 56.45 -9.66
CA LYS A 1031 -23.63 57.43 -9.93
C LYS A 1031 -23.14 58.82 -10.29
N THR A 1032 -21.95 59.20 -9.82
CA THR A 1032 -21.41 60.56 -9.97
C THR A 1032 -20.34 60.66 -11.05
N GLN A 1033 -19.62 59.57 -11.31
CA GLN A 1033 -18.56 59.45 -12.30
C GLN A 1033 -18.96 58.45 -13.39
N ALA A 1034 -19.30 58.95 -14.57
CA ALA A 1034 -19.68 58.11 -15.70
C ALA A 1034 -18.52 57.18 -16.11
N GLY A 1035 -18.77 55.88 -16.16
CA GLY A 1035 -17.77 54.86 -16.53
C GLY A 1035 -16.93 54.31 -15.38
N ALA A 1036 -17.23 54.64 -14.11
CA ALA A 1036 -16.57 54.00 -12.97
C ALA A 1036 -17.02 52.54 -12.79
N PRO A 1037 -16.10 51.58 -12.59
CA PRO A 1037 -16.45 50.17 -12.37
C PRO A 1037 -17.11 49.96 -11.01
N LEU A 1038 -17.91 48.90 -10.88
CA LEU A 1038 -18.64 48.56 -9.65
C LEU A 1038 -17.72 48.45 -8.43
N MET A 1039 -16.56 47.80 -8.62
CA MET A 1039 -15.50 47.62 -7.63
C MET A 1039 -14.44 48.73 -7.69
N GLY A 1040 -14.87 49.98 -7.89
CA GLY A 1040 -13.96 51.13 -7.98
C GLY A 1040 -13.32 51.57 -6.65
N GLY A 1041 -13.85 51.11 -5.51
CA GLY A 1041 -13.31 51.40 -4.19
C GLY A 1041 -12.07 50.58 -3.84
N PHE A 1042 -11.35 51.01 -2.81
CA PHE A 1042 -10.29 50.21 -2.19
C PHE A 1042 -10.12 50.53 -0.70
N SER A 1043 -9.60 49.57 0.06
CA SER A 1043 -9.22 49.74 1.46
C SER A 1043 -8.11 48.78 1.87
N GLY A 1044 -7.36 49.10 2.93
CA GLY A 1044 -6.40 48.17 3.51
C GLY A 1044 -5.52 48.77 4.61
N TRP A 1045 -5.02 47.90 5.47
CA TRP A 1045 -3.99 48.20 6.46
C TRP A 1045 -2.61 47.86 5.92
N LEU A 1046 -1.68 48.80 5.98
CA LEU A 1046 -0.29 48.63 5.57
C LEU A 1046 0.55 48.32 6.83
N MET A 1047 0.84 47.04 7.04
CA MET A 1047 1.63 46.52 8.16
C MET A 1047 3.12 46.69 7.85
N LEU A 1048 3.67 47.85 8.19
CA LEU A 1048 5.04 48.27 7.82
C LEU A 1048 6.16 47.33 8.33
N ARG A 1049 5.87 46.50 9.33
CA ARG A 1049 6.82 45.54 9.92
C ARG A 1049 6.66 44.11 9.41
N GLN A 1050 5.58 43.79 8.70
CA GLN A 1050 5.28 42.42 8.24
C GLN A 1050 5.59 42.24 6.75
N GLY A 1051 5.93 41.01 6.34
CA GLY A 1051 6.26 40.66 4.96
C GLY A 1051 7.75 40.81 4.63
N PHE A 1052 8.06 41.46 3.51
CA PHE A 1052 9.43 41.70 3.01
C PHE A 1052 10.40 42.09 4.15
N ALA A 1053 11.45 41.27 4.36
CA ALA A 1053 12.23 41.29 5.61
C ALA A 1053 13.07 42.58 5.82
N ARG A 1054 13.21 43.42 4.80
CA ARG A 1054 13.97 44.67 4.89
C ARG A 1054 13.17 45.72 5.71
N PRO A 1055 13.79 46.39 6.70
CA PRO A 1055 13.14 47.49 7.42
C PRO A 1055 12.90 48.68 6.47
N LEU A 1056 11.76 49.35 6.66
CA LEU A 1056 11.44 50.60 5.97
C LEU A 1056 11.88 51.76 6.87
N ASP A 1057 12.80 52.58 6.39
CA ASP A 1057 13.35 53.70 7.14
C ASP A 1057 13.57 54.91 6.22
N GLY A 1058 13.04 56.07 6.60
CA GLY A 1058 13.11 57.32 5.86
C GLY A 1058 11.74 57.86 5.45
N VAL A 1059 11.75 58.75 4.44
CA VAL A 1059 10.54 59.40 3.92
C VAL A 1059 10.12 58.71 2.62
N TYR A 1060 8.88 58.22 2.60
CA TYR A 1060 8.30 57.51 1.46
C TYR A 1060 7.09 58.26 0.92
N ARG A 1061 7.01 58.41 -0.39
CA ARG A 1061 5.83 58.89 -1.09
C ARG A 1061 4.84 57.76 -1.32
N ILE A 1062 3.56 58.01 -1.06
CA ILE A 1062 2.51 57.03 -1.33
C ILE A 1062 2.10 57.14 -2.79
N CYS A 1063 2.13 56.02 -3.51
CA CYS A 1063 1.61 55.87 -4.85
C CYS A 1063 0.50 54.81 -4.86
N LEU A 1064 -0.56 55.04 -5.63
CA LEU A 1064 -1.55 54.02 -5.94
C LEU A 1064 -1.18 53.33 -7.24
N ALA A 1065 -1.17 52.01 -7.25
CA ALA A 1065 -0.98 51.21 -8.45
C ALA A 1065 -2.22 50.33 -8.69
N ASN A 1066 -2.73 50.37 -9.92
CA ASN A 1066 -3.82 49.51 -10.35
C ASN A 1066 -3.36 48.65 -11.53
N ILE A 1067 -3.52 47.33 -11.42
CA ILE A 1067 -3.15 46.39 -12.47
C ILE A 1067 -4.41 45.90 -13.17
N ILE A 1068 -4.50 46.15 -14.48
CA ILE A 1068 -5.59 45.67 -15.34
C ILE A 1068 -4.98 44.84 -16.48
N GLY A 1069 -5.13 43.52 -16.41
CA GLY A 1069 -4.47 42.61 -17.34
C GLY A 1069 -2.95 42.75 -17.26
N GLN A 1070 -2.31 43.15 -18.36
CA GLN A 1070 -0.87 43.41 -18.40
C GLN A 1070 -0.50 44.88 -18.15
N ASP A 1071 -1.47 45.78 -17.96
CA ASP A 1071 -1.19 47.20 -17.80
C ASP A 1071 -1.17 47.59 -16.32
N VAL A 1072 -0.16 48.36 -15.91
CA VAL A 1072 -0.05 48.95 -14.57
C VAL A 1072 -0.22 50.45 -14.69
N ALA A 1073 -1.26 50.99 -14.06
CA ALA A 1073 -1.45 52.42 -13.92
C ALA A 1073 -1.01 52.88 -12.54
N LEU A 1074 -0.04 53.79 -12.50
CA LEU A 1074 0.58 54.29 -11.28
C LEU A 1074 0.28 55.78 -11.08
N ARG A 1075 -0.20 56.16 -9.90
CA ARG A 1075 -0.47 57.55 -9.53
C ARG A 1075 0.16 57.91 -8.19
N ALA A 1076 1.06 58.89 -8.18
CA ALA A 1076 1.61 59.45 -6.94
C ALA A 1076 0.55 60.31 -6.22
N LEU A 1077 0.48 60.18 -4.90
CA LEU A 1077 -0.31 61.03 -4.01
C LEU A 1077 0.55 62.20 -3.53
N ASN A 1078 -0.09 63.27 -3.06
CA ASN A 1078 0.59 64.41 -2.44
C ASN A 1078 0.99 64.14 -0.97
N ASN A 1079 0.93 62.89 -0.54
CA ASN A 1079 1.18 62.45 0.83
C ASN A 1079 2.52 61.73 0.90
N THR A 1080 3.34 62.10 1.86
CA THR A 1080 4.53 61.34 2.24
C THR A 1080 4.38 60.83 3.67
N VAL A 1081 4.97 59.67 3.95
CA VAL A 1081 5.02 59.08 5.27
C VAL A 1081 6.47 59.00 5.74
N GLU A 1082 6.67 59.40 6.98
CA GLU A 1082 7.96 59.27 7.66
C GLU A 1082 7.94 58.00 8.50
N ILE A 1083 8.88 57.10 8.21
CA ILE A 1083 8.99 55.79 8.84
C ILE A 1083 10.35 55.70 9.52
N ALA A 1084 10.38 55.24 10.78
CA ALA A 1084 11.61 54.97 11.50
C ALA A 1084 11.45 53.73 12.38
N ASP A 1085 12.38 52.79 12.25
CA ASP A 1085 12.35 51.43 12.80
C ASP A 1085 11.11 50.65 12.35
N GLY A 1086 10.67 50.87 11.10
CA GLY A 1086 9.45 50.28 10.55
C GLY A 1086 8.14 50.76 11.22
N LEU A 1087 8.19 51.82 12.00
CA LEU A 1087 7.00 52.44 12.62
C LEU A 1087 6.65 53.75 11.90
N LEU A 1088 5.36 53.94 11.62
CA LEU A 1088 4.84 55.22 11.14
C LEU A 1088 5.07 56.31 12.19
N ARG A 1089 5.83 57.35 11.85
CA ARG A 1089 6.11 58.50 12.73
C ARG A 1089 5.23 59.70 12.43
N ALA A 1090 5.08 60.03 11.16
CA ALA A 1090 4.26 61.15 10.71
C ALA A 1090 3.72 60.93 9.29
N ILE A 1091 2.61 61.58 8.99
CA ILE A 1091 2.07 61.72 7.64
C ILE A 1091 2.13 63.20 7.29
N HIS A 1092 2.85 63.52 6.21
CA HIS A 1092 3.01 64.88 5.71
C HIS A 1092 2.12 65.09 4.48
N PHE A 1093 1.49 66.26 4.39
CA PHE A 1093 0.59 66.65 3.31
C PHE A 1093 1.24 67.79 2.52
N SER A 1094 1.33 67.65 1.19
CA SER A 1094 1.81 68.71 0.29
C SER A 1094 0.65 69.30 -0.52
N ASP A 1095 0.62 70.62 -0.67
CA ASP A 1095 -0.38 71.34 -1.46
C ASP A 1095 -0.04 71.39 -2.98
N ASP A 1096 1.18 71.01 -3.37
CA ASP A 1096 1.61 71.01 -4.77
C ASP A 1096 1.17 69.71 -5.48
N ALA A 1097 0.39 69.83 -6.55
CA ALA A 1097 0.02 68.70 -7.41
C ALA A 1097 1.26 68.21 -8.18
N ALA A 1098 1.92 67.16 -7.67
CA ALA A 1098 3.11 66.60 -8.31
C ALA A 1098 2.73 65.83 -9.58
N ALA A 1099 3.28 66.23 -10.73
CA ALA A 1099 3.43 65.32 -11.86
C ALA A 1099 4.35 64.15 -11.43
N LEU A 1100 4.11 62.96 -11.98
CA LEU A 1100 4.96 61.80 -11.72
C LEU A 1100 6.42 62.14 -12.06
N GLY A 1101 7.30 62.23 -11.05
CA GLY A 1101 8.70 62.56 -11.26
C GLY A 1101 9.46 61.39 -11.92
N CYS A 1102 10.62 61.71 -12.49
CA CYS A 1102 11.51 60.70 -13.09
C CYS A 1102 11.96 59.64 -12.06
N ALA A 1103 11.99 60.00 -10.76
CA ALA A 1103 12.40 59.11 -9.67
C ALA A 1103 11.34 58.04 -9.37
N GLU A 1104 10.06 58.42 -9.29
CA GLU A 1104 8.96 57.49 -9.01
C GLU A 1104 8.75 56.49 -10.16
N ALA A 1105 8.84 56.97 -11.40
CA ALA A 1105 8.76 56.11 -12.59
C ALA A 1105 9.95 55.12 -12.65
N ASN A 1106 11.15 55.52 -12.25
CA ASN A 1106 12.33 54.64 -12.23
C ASN A 1106 12.31 53.64 -11.07
N ALA A 1107 11.85 54.04 -9.88
CA ALA A 1107 11.73 53.14 -8.73
C ALA A 1107 10.72 52.00 -9.00
N VAL A 1108 9.60 52.33 -9.65
CA VAL A 1108 8.58 51.32 -10.01
C VAL A 1108 9.02 50.45 -11.20
N ARG A 1109 9.90 50.92 -12.09
CA ARG A 1109 10.54 50.08 -13.11
C ARG A 1109 11.36 48.93 -12.51
N HIS A 1110 11.95 49.11 -11.33
CA HIS A 1110 12.67 48.02 -10.65
C HIS A 1110 11.75 46.94 -10.07
N LEU A 1111 10.45 47.22 -9.91
CA LEU A 1111 9.45 46.26 -9.44
C LEU A 1111 8.81 45.43 -10.57
N VAL A 1112 9.21 45.66 -11.82
CA VAL A 1112 8.68 45.00 -13.03
C VAL A 1112 9.84 44.46 -13.89
N PRO A 1113 10.04 43.13 -13.98
CA PRO A 1113 11.06 42.54 -14.84
C PRO A 1113 10.71 42.70 -16.33
N GLU A 1114 11.62 43.32 -17.10
CA GLU A 1114 11.61 43.53 -18.56
C GLU A 1114 10.40 44.26 -19.19
N ILE A 1115 10.60 45.55 -19.49
CA ILE A 1115 9.73 46.29 -20.42
C ILE A 1115 10.18 45.99 -21.86
N VAL A 1116 9.32 45.36 -22.66
CA VAL A 1116 9.36 45.55 -24.12
C VAL A 1116 8.78 46.94 -24.38
N PRO A 1117 9.53 47.89 -24.97
CA PRO A 1117 8.96 49.18 -25.34
C PRO A 1117 7.83 48.96 -26.35
N ALA A 1118 6.67 49.57 -26.10
CA ALA A 1118 5.49 49.49 -26.96
C ALA A 1118 5.74 50.06 -28.36
#